data_AF-A0A933ZAL6-F1
#
_entry.id   AF-A0A933ZAL6-F1
#
_cell.length_a   1.000
_cell.length_b   1.000
_cell.length_c   1.000
_cell.angle_alpha   90.00
_cell.angle_beta   90.00
_cell.angle_gamma   90.00
#
_symmetry.space_group_name_H-M   'P 1'
#
loop_
_entity.id
_entity.type
_entity.pdbx_description
1 polymer ?
#
loop_
_entity_poly.entity_id
_entity_poly.type
_entity_poly.pdbx_seq_one_letter_code
_entity_poly.pdbx_strand_id
1 'polypeptide(L)'
;MKRLSSLFVVSALVCAALPSCGGGDANVFPGGGQGGGAGSAGKGGNAGAAGTTKDGGTPDASPDGSSAGTGGDASTDGTLQDAKACTSNTECQADPANPVCNTSTGKCVGCLPTDDTCGSGKYCDPATNTCATGCASDTACASDAAVMYCDLTTHKCTGCLIDDHCPAGSVCVSGACVAGCTQQHPCANSETCCGSTCVNLASDPNNCAACGTVCPGAPHASASCTASVCGLTCDAGYSDCDLSPANGCENDVSNGVCVCPPGTTQPCYEGGPGTEGVGPCHGGTVTCIAQGTGWGLCENEVLPIIEICNNGIDDDCNGVVDDVLDTDGDGWTRCQGDCCETTLCASNPAIVNPGAIEVAGDLVDNDCDGTVDNVGPTTCSGAAKFAGVTGTDVANAMDLCQFTTANPPLPQKKWGVISAQQLLADGSTPNATALSDLQNKQTAVTTAFGTGGVVPKKNATLAIISSGMARDSNDPGWVSPVSGTSLTTSITFPGAPPISTYVGAHSGALLPGHCGATTCAVGTGAYDSANIRLQIRVPTNAQGFSYDFRFFSAEYYTYQCTQYNDYFLAMLTTGAAGIPADHNISFDSLNNPVSVNNGFFQDCAPNGKNCGTCPNGTGSLLGTGFETVNGGATEWLTTDAPIVPGELMTLELVVFDVGDHILDTLVLLDNFRWSLTPVTVGTHE
;
A
#
# COMPACT_ATOMS: atom_id res chain seq x y z
N MET A 1 -55.03 23.20 -34.25
CA MET A 1 -54.98 22.80 -35.67
C MET A 1 -53.82 21.83 -35.86
N LYS A 2 -54.12 20.60 -36.33
CA LYS A 2 -53.26 19.54 -36.95
C LYS A 2 -51.94 19.19 -36.24
N ARG A 3 -51.84 18.07 -35.49
CA ARG A 3 -51.70 16.64 -35.89
C ARG A 3 -50.44 16.30 -36.70
N LEU A 4 -49.67 15.32 -36.19
CA LEU A 4 -49.08 14.09 -36.80
C LEU A 4 -47.85 13.72 -35.93
N SER A 5 -47.72 12.62 -35.17
CA SER A 5 -48.01 11.17 -35.32
C SER A 5 -47.17 10.45 -36.39
N SER A 6 -46.19 9.64 -35.96
CA SER A 6 -45.58 8.42 -36.58
C SER A 6 -44.53 7.94 -35.57
N LEU A 7 -44.49 6.77 -34.92
CA LEU A 7 -44.87 5.37 -35.18
C LEU A 7 -44.18 4.70 -36.39
N PHE A 8 -43.65 3.50 -36.12
CA PHE A 8 -43.00 2.49 -37.00
C PHE A 8 -41.46 2.62 -37.14
N VAL A 9 -40.62 1.56 -37.06
CA VAL A 9 -40.79 0.15 -37.43
C VAL A 9 -39.88 -0.76 -36.57
N VAL A 10 -40.44 -1.81 -35.97
CA VAL A 10 -39.73 -3.08 -35.68
C VAL A 10 -39.77 -3.91 -36.96
N SER A 11 -38.64 -4.44 -37.42
CA SER A 11 -38.60 -5.45 -38.47
C SER A 11 -37.66 -6.58 -38.08
N ALA A 12 -38.26 -7.77 -38.03
CA ALA A 12 -37.64 -9.07 -37.94
C ALA A 12 -37.33 -9.63 -39.35
N LEU A 13 -36.77 -10.86 -39.35
CA LEU A 13 -36.61 -11.84 -40.45
C LEU A 13 -35.34 -11.64 -41.31
N VAL A 14 -34.51 -12.65 -41.62
CA VAL A 14 -34.81 -14.06 -41.96
C VAL A 14 -33.64 -15.01 -41.61
N CYS A 15 -34.03 -16.20 -41.16
CA CYS A 15 -33.30 -17.45 -40.99
C CYS A 15 -32.86 -18.08 -42.33
N ALA A 16 -31.63 -18.58 -42.45
CA ALA A 16 -31.26 -19.59 -43.44
C ALA A 16 -30.43 -20.70 -42.77
N ALA A 17 -30.81 -21.93 -43.07
CA ALA A 17 -30.55 -23.14 -42.32
C ALA A 17 -29.55 -24.08 -43.03
N LEU A 18 -28.63 -24.68 -42.22
CA LEU A 18 -28.20 -26.10 -42.19
C LEU A 18 -27.43 -26.71 -43.40
N PRO A 19 -26.82 -27.93 -43.29
CA PRO A 19 -26.22 -28.65 -42.14
C PRO A 19 -24.89 -29.41 -42.47
N SER A 20 -24.15 -29.87 -41.45
CA SER A 20 -23.70 -31.28 -41.42
C SER A 20 -23.34 -31.75 -39.99
N CYS A 21 -24.17 -32.66 -39.47
CA CYS A 21 -23.88 -33.52 -38.33
C CYS A 21 -23.24 -34.84 -38.78
N GLY A 22 -22.49 -35.46 -37.87
CA GLY A 22 -22.12 -36.87 -37.81
C GLY A 22 -20.85 -37.01 -36.95
N GLY A 23 -20.82 -37.57 -35.74
CA GLY A 23 -21.68 -38.56 -35.07
C GLY A 23 -20.97 -39.92 -35.02
N GLY A 24 -20.66 -40.42 -33.81
CA GLY A 24 -20.48 -41.86 -33.56
C GLY A 24 -19.22 -42.34 -32.80
N ASP A 25 -19.32 -42.38 -31.47
CA ASP A 25 -19.14 -43.52 -30.55
C ASP A 25 -17.90 -44.44 -30.52
N ALA A 26 -17.29 -44.46 -29.33
CA ALA A 26 -16.94 -45.60 -28.44
C ALA A 26 -16.41 -46.94 -29.01
N ASN A 27 -15.24 -47.40 -28.52
CA ASN A 27 -15.12 -48.55 -27.60
C ASN A 27 -13.67 -49.02 -27.30
N VAL A 28 -13.40 -49.24 -26.00
CA VAL A 28 -12.80 -50.45 -25.35
C VAL A 28 -11.29 -50.77 -25.51
N PHE A 29 -10.57 -50.59 -24.37
CA PHE A 29 -9.62 -51.47 -23.62
C PHE A 29 -8.93 -52.69 -24.30
N PRO A 30 -7.71 -53.16 -23.86
CA PRO A 30 -7.38 -53.34 -22.43
C PRO A 30 -5.89 -53.21 -21.96
N GLY A 31 -5.74 -52.99 -20.64
CA GLY A 31 -5.10 -53.98 -19.74
C GLY A 31 -3.62 -53.85 -19.34
N GLY A 32 -3.39 -53.37 -18.11
CA GLY A 32 -2.93 -54.23 -16.99
C GLY A 32 -1.42 -54.37 -16.69
N GLY A 33 -1.03 -54.06 -15.44
CA GLY A 33 0.21 -54.54 -14.81
C GLY A 33 0.50 -53.93 -13.43
N GLN A 34 0.06 -54.61 -12.36
CA GLN A 34 0.32 -54.31 -10.94
C GLN A 34 1.66 -54.91 -10.42
N GLY A 35 2.14 -54.37 -9.30
CA GLY A 35 3.01 -55.01 -8.29
C GLY A 35 3.99 -53.99 -7.70
N GLY A 36 4.04 -53.62 -6.41
CA GLY A 36 3.75 -54.33 -5.17
C GLY A 36 5.07 -54.59 -4.42
N GLY A 37 5.28 -54.04 -3.23
CA GLY A 37 6.40 -54.44 -2.36
C GLY A 37 6.86 -53.44 -1.30
N ALA A 38 6.34 -53.59 -0.08
CA ALA A 38 6.92 -53.06 1.15
C ALA A 38 8.19 -53.87 1.56
N GLY A 39 9.12 -53.25 2.28
CA GLY A 39 10.27 -53.95 2.85
C GLY A 39 11.13 -53.07 3.75
N SER A 40 11.17 -53.46 5.03
CA SER A 40 11.76 -52.77 6.18
C SER A 40 13.23 -53.15 6.46
N ALA A 41 13.86 -52.35 7.34
CA ALA A 41 14.88 -52.70 8.32
C ALA A 41 16.38 -52.64 7.96
N GLY A 42 17.11 -51.88 8.79
CA GLY A 42 18.55 -51.95 8.98
C GLY A 42 18.98 -51.14 10.22
N LYS A 43 18.97 -51.78 11.40
CA LYS A 43 19.46 -51.27 12.69
C LYS A 43 21.00 -51.29 12.77
N GLY A 44 21.58 -50.45 13.65
CA GLY A 44 22.37 -50.98 14.77
C GLY A 44 23.64 -50.25 15.23
N GLY A 45 23.60 -49.80 16.51
CA GLY A 45 24.73 -49.81 17.47
C GLY A 45 25.61 -48.54 17.52
N ASN A 46 26.05 -48.00 18.66
CA ASN A 46 26.12 -48.56 20.02
C ASN A 46 26.27 -47.45 21.08
N ALA A 47 25.95 -47.79 22.33
CA ALA A 47 25.82 -46.91 23.49
C ALA A 47 27.00 -46.94 24.47
N GLY A 48 27.00 -45.99 25.41
CA GLY A 48 27.57 -46.11 26.78
C GLY A 48 28.82 -45.26 27.04
N ALA A 49 29.07 -44.70 28.22
CA ALA A 49 28.36 -44.66 29.49
C ALA A 49 29.04 -43.63 30.42
N ALA A 50 28.42 -43.39 31.57
CA ALA A 50 28.72 -42.43 32.63
C ALA A 50 30.07 -42.56 33.37
N GLY A 51 30.43 -41.52 34.15
CA GLY A 51 30.84 -41.72 35.54
C GLY A 51 32.14 -41.08 36.05
N THR A 52 31.99 -39.93 36.73
CA THR A 52 32.49 -39.59 38.10
C THR A 52 33.99 -39.49 38.47
N THR A 53 34.30 -38.33 39.10
CA THR A 53 35.19 -38.09 40.29
C THR A 53 36.71 -38.29 40.13
N LYS A 54 37.65 -37.57 40.77
CA LYS A 54 37.68 -36.86 42.07
C LYS A 54 38.99 -36.04 42.23
N ASP A 55 38.93 -35.01 43.08
CA ASP A 55 39.93 -34.48 44.05
C ASP A 55 41.40 -34.18 43.66
N GLY A 56 41.77 -32.89 43.76
CA GLY A 56 42.41 -32.32 44.96
C GLY A 56 43.95 -32.35 45.09
N GLY A 57 44.54 -31.20 45.46
CA GLY A 57 45.79 -31.18 46.25
C GLY A 57 46.87 -30.17 45.83
N THR A 58 46.85 -29.02 46.51
CA THR A 58 47.90 -27.98 46.68
C THR A 58 49.19 -28.50 47.36
N PRO A 59 50.15 -27.65 47.77
CA PRO A 59 51.04 -26.73 47.04
C PRO A 59 52.52 -26.95 47.47
N ASP A 60 53.42 -26.01 47.15
CA ASP A 60 54.48 -25.46 48.05
C ASP A 60 55.93 -25.41 47.52
N ALA A 61 56.58 -24.31 47.92
CA ALA A 61 58.01 -24.05 48.16
C ALA A 61 59.04 -23.86 47.01
N SER A 62 59.45 -22.59 46.89
CA SER A 62 60.80 -22.07 47.19
C SER A 62 61.65 -21.41 46.08
N PRO A 63 62.52 -20.44 46.45
CA PRO A 63 63.05 -19.37 45.60
C PRO A 63 64.56 -19.50 45.32
N ASP A 64 65.10 -18.76 44.34
CA ASP A 64 66.31 -17.92 44.51
C ASP A 64 66.72 -17.17 43.22
N GLY A 65 67.36 -16.00 43.37
CA GLY A 65 68.52 -15.64 42.54
C GLY A 65 68.41 -14.52 41.47
N SER A 66 68.32 -13.27 41.92
CA SER A 66 69.15 -12.10 41.54
C SER A 66 69.73 -11.94 40.11
N SER A 67 69.47 -10.79 39.46
CA SER A 67 70.50 -9.80 39.06
C SER A 67 69.89 -8.60 38.33
N ALA A 68 70.41 -7.41 38.67
CA ALA A 68 69.98 -6.09 38.26
C ALA A 68 70.22 -5.75 36.77
N GLY A 69 69.37 -4.87 36.23
CA GLY A 69 69.54 -4.22 34.94
C GLY A 69 68.49 -3.12 34.75
N THR A 70 68.94 -1.87 34.82
CA THR A 70 68.17 -0.64 34.78
C THR A 70 67.48 -0.39 33.43
N GLY A 71 66.22 0.03 33.47
CA GLY A 71 65.50 0.60 32.34
C GLY A 71 64.05 0.90 32.75
N GLY A 72 63.76 2.17 33.02
CA GLY A 72 62.46 2.59 33.53
C GLY A 72 61.36 2.44 32.48
N ASP A 73 60.29 1.77 32.87
CA ASP A 73 58.97 1.97 32.32
C ASP A 73 57.91 1.81 33.42
N ALA A 74 56.84 2.56 33.24
CA ALA A 74 55.51 2.39 33.83
C ALA A 74 55.42 2.07 35.34
N SER A 75 55.16 3.12 36.13
CA SER A 75 54.40 2.98 37.38
C SER A 75 52.94 2.65 37.05
N THR A 76 52.58 1.37 37.08
CA THR A 76 51.23 0.94 37.47
C THR A 76 51.20 0.82 38.99
N ASP A 77 50.54 1.79 39.65
CA ASP A 77 49.98 1.60 40.99
C ASP A 77 48.46 1.53 40.84
N GLY A 78 47.94 0.32 41.03
CA GLY A 78 46.52 0.03 40.94
C GLY A 78 45.84 0.38 42.25
N THR A 79 45.02 1.43 42.23
CA THR A 79 43.86 1.52 43.10
C THR A 79 42.65 1.96 42.26
N LEU A 80 41.62 1.11 42.28
CA LEU A 80 40.29 1.28 41.68
C LEU A 80 40.25 1.22 40.14
N GLN A 81 39.41 0.33 39.61
CA GLN A 81 39.02 0.27 38.20
C GLN A 81 38.35 1.60 37.80
N ASP A 82 39.16 2.57 37.41
CA ASP A 82 38.66 3.73 36.70
C ASP A 82 38.34 3.28 35.27
N ALA A 83 37.12 3.57 34.84
CA ALA A 83 36.66 3.29 33.50
C ALA A 83 37.69 3.83 32.50
N LYS A 84 38.16 2.96 31.60
CA LYS A 84 39.14 3.34 30.59
C LYS A 84 38.62 4.58 29.87
N ALA A 85 39.35 5.69 30.03
CA ALA A 85 38.99 6.95 29.41
C ALA A 85 38.90 6.74 27.90
N CYS A 86 37.77 7.10 27.31
CA CYS A 86 37.52 6.91 25.89
C CYS A 86 36.98 8.19 25.26
N THR A 87 37.29 8.35 23.97
CA THR A 87 36.79 9.39 23.07
C THR A 87 36.11 8.79 21.85
N SER A 88 36.28 7.49 21.60
CA SER A 88 35.60 6.71 20.56
C SER A 88 35.51 5.23 20.92
N ASN A 89 34.61 4.48 20.25
CA ASN A 89 34.41 3.06 20.49
C ASN A 89 35.66 2.20 20.27
N THR A 90 36.58 2.63 19.39
CA THR A 90 37.85 1.94 19.12
C THR A 90 38.65 1.66 20.39
N GLU A 91 38.58 2.57 21.36
CA GLU A 91 39.32 2.47 22.62
C GLU A 91 38.65 1.49 23.62
N CYS A 92 37.40 1.12 23.36
CA CYS A 92 36.57 0.24 24.16
C CYS A 92 36.52 -1.21 23.62
N GLN A 93 36.97 -1.45 22.38
CA GLN A 93 36.96 -2.78 21.74
C GLN A 93 37.74 -3.88 22.49
N ALA A 94 38.70 -3.51 23.34
CA ALA A 94 39.46 -4.46 24.17
C ALA A 94 38.67 -4.98 25.38
N ASP A 95 37.50 -4.39 25.70
CA ASP A 95 36.57 -4.85 26.72
C ASP A 95 35.25 -5.29 26.06
N PRO A 96 35.07 -6.59 25.78
CA PRO A 96 33.85 -7.10 25.18
C PRO A 96 32.58 -6.88 26.02
N ALA A 97 32.72 -6.60 27.32
CA ALA A 97 31.58 -6.28 28.18
C ALA A 97 31.17 -4.80 28.09
N ASN A 98 32.06 -3.92 27.63
CA ASN A 98 31.84 -2.49 27.51
C ASN A 98 32.40 -1.94 26.17
N PRO A 99 31.85 -2.34 25.02
CA PRO A 99 32.42 -2.01 23.72
C PRO A 99 32.13 -0.58 23.23
N VAL A 100 31.22 0.15 23.90
CA VAL A 100 30.73 1.47 23.44
C VAL A 100 31.32 2.59 24.29
N CYS A 101 31.76 3.69 23.67
CA CYS A 101 32.26 4.85 24.38
C CYS A 101 31.17 5.89 24.65
N ASN A 102 30.89 6.15 25.93
CA ASN A 102 30.08 7.29 26.34
C ASN A 102 30.93 8.57 26.33
N THR A 103 30.90 9.31 25.23
CA THR A 103 31.71 10.53 25.03
C THR A 103 31.37 11.65 26.03
N SER A 104 30.16 11.66 26.59
CA SER A 104 29.73 12.63 27.62
C SER A 104 30.39 12.38 28.98
N THR A 105 30.73 11.13 29.29
CA THR A 105 31.37 10.75 30.56
C THR A 105 32.82 10.30 30.40
N GLY A 106 33.25 10.07 29.15
CA GLY A 106 34.55 9.51 28.80
C GLY A 106 34.72 8.04 29.20
N LYS A 107 33.62 7.28 29.38
CA LYS A 107 33.67 5.90 29.91
C LYS A 107 33.21 4.88 28.89
N CYS A 108 33.94 3.77 28.79
CA CYS A 108 33.44 2.59 28.10
C CYS A 108 32.25 1.98 28.87
N VAL A 109 31.15 1.72 28.16
CA VAL A 109 29.89 1.16 28.68
C VAL A 109 29.42 0.02 27.77
N GLY A 110 28.50 -0.80 28.27
CA GLY A 110 27.96 -1.95 27.54
C GLY A 110 27.22 -1.55 26.27
N CYS A 111 26.50 -0.42 26.31
CA CYS A 111 25.72 0.11 25.20
C CYS A 111 25.33 1.56 25.47
N LEU A 112 24.84 2.26 24.44
CA LEU A 112 24.09 3.51 24.60
C LEU A 112 22.78 3.42 23.81
N PRO A 113 21.72 4.16 24.17
CA PRO A 113 20.48 4.17 23.39
C PRO A 113 20.66 4.59 21.92
N THR A 114 21.70 5.38 21.64
CA THR A 114 22.07 5.82 20.28
C THR A 114 23.11 4.92 19.61
N ASP A 115 23.60 3.90 20.31
CA ASP A 115 24.61 2.92 19.87
C ASP A 115 24.36 1.59 20.59
N ASP A 116 23.25 0.94 20.21
CA ASP A 116 22.77 -0.30 20.82
C ASP A 116 23.46 -1.50 20.15
N THR A 117 24.45 -2.04 20.84
CA THR A 117 25.23 -3.21 20.40
C THR A 117 24.75 -4.53 21.03
N CYS A 118 23.58 -4.54 21.68
CA CYS A 118 23.17 -5.62 22.57
C CYS A 118 22.77 -6.93 21.88
N GLY A 119 22.61 -6.93 20.55
CA GLY A 119 22.22 -8.10 19.76
C GLY A 119 20.74 -8.47 19.93
N SER A 120 20.27 -9.44 19.13
CA SER A 120 18.85 -9.83 19.09
C SER A 120 18.33 -10.33 20.45
N GLY A 121 17.13 -9.90 20.83
CA GLY A 121 16.51 -10.25 22.12
C GLY A 121 17.07 -9.49 23.33
N LYS A 122 17.82 -8.39 23.09
CA LYS A 122 18.28 -7.46 24.11
C LYS A 122 18.04 -6.01 23.68
N TYR A 123 18.12 -5.10 24.65
CA TYR A 123 18.06 -3.65 24.44
C TYR A 123 19.04 -2.95 25.39
N CYS A 124 19.42 -1.73 25.04
CA CYS A 124 20.21 -0.90 25.94
C CYS A 124 19.38 -0.21 27.02
N ASP A 125 19.61 -0.56 28.29
CA ASP A 125 18.97 0.14 29.41
C ASP A 125 19.64 1.51 29.64
N PRO A 126 18.95 2.64 29.43
CA PRO A 126 19.53 3.97 29.56
C PRO A 126 19.92 4.33 31.00
N ALA A 127 19.37 3.65 32.01
CA ALA A 127 19.70 3.92 33.41
C ALA A 127 21.04 3.29 33.82
N THR A 128 21.38 2.15 33.22
CA THR A 128 22.58 1.37 33.59
C THR A 128 23.66 1.37 32.51
N ASN A 129 23.34 1.77 31.27
CA ASN A 129 24.18 1.63 30.08
C ASN A 129 24.68 0.19 29.87
N THR A 130 23.81 -0.78 30.17
CA THR A 130 24.08 -2.21 30.00
C THR A 130 22.97 -2.90 29.21
N CYS A 131 23.34 -3.97 28.51
CA CYS A 131 22.41 -4.76 27.72
C CYS A 131 21.48 -5.58 28.61
N ALA A 132 20.21 -5.22 28.63
CA ALA A 132 19.16 -5.95 29.32
C ALA A 132 18.40 -6.87 28.36
N THR A 133 17.76 -7.91 28.90
CA THR A 133 16.91 -8.81 28.10
C THR A 133 15.62 -8.07 27.73
N GLY A 134 15.25 -8.08 26.45
CA GLY A 134 14.08 -7.37 25.94
C GLY A 134 14.20 -7.08 24.45
N CYS A 135 13.51 -6.06 23.96
CA CYS A 135 13.57 -5.65 22.57
C CYS A 135 13.90 -4.16 22.44
N ALA A 136 14.71 -3.82 21.45
CA ALA A 136 15.06 -2.44 21.10
C ALA A 136 14.23 -1.91 19.91
N SER A 137 13.61 -2.81 19.14
CA SER A 137 12.81 -2.52 17.95
C SER A 137 11.97 -3.74 17.59
N ASP A 138 10.98 -3.56 16.70
CA ASP A 138 10.13 -4.64 16.20
C ASP A 138 10.95 -5.74 15.51
N THR A 139 12.02 -5.38 14.82
CA THR A 139 12.97 -6.31 14.19
C THR A 139 13.59 -7.27 15.21
N ALA A 140 13.77 -6.82 16.46
CA ALA A 140 14.30 -7.65 17.54
C ALA A 140 13.27 -8.66 18.09
N CYS A 141 12.00 -8.55 17.69
CA CYS A 141 10.90 -9.43 18.12
C CYS A 141 10.54 -10.52 17.09
N ALA A 142 11.19 -10.54 15.92
CA ALA A 142 10.90 -11.53 14.89
C ALA A 142 11.17 -12.97 15.37
N SER A 143 10.15 -13.83 15.25
CA SER A 143 10.26 -15.29 15.38
C SER A 143 9.46 -15.98 14.28
N ASP A 144 9.86 -17.17 13.84
CA ASP A 144 9.39 -17.86 12.61
C ASP A 144 7.88 -18.21 12.55
N ALA A 145 7.04 -17.75 13.46
CA ALA A 145 5.62 -18.14 13.51
C ALA A 145 4.60 -17.02 13.86
N ALA A 146 5.03 -15.80 14.18
CA ALA A 146 4.10 -14.68 14.45
C ALA A 146 4.80 -13.32 14.33
N VAL A 147 4.12 -12.34 13.72
CA VAL A 147 4.54 -10.93 13.77
C VAL A 147 4.41 -10.47 15.22
N MET A 148 5.51 -10.00 15.80
CA MET A 148 5.58 -9.49 17.17
C MET A 148 6.16 -8.08 17.13
N TYR A 149 5.62 -7.21 17.98
CA TYR A 149 5.97 -5.81 18.09
C TYR A 149 6.67 -5.55 19.41
N CYS A 150 7.59 -4.59 19.43
CA CYS A 150 8.33 -4.22 20.61
C CYS A 150 7.66 -3.04 21.33
N ASP A 151 7.13 -3.29 22.53
CA ASP A 151 6.74 -2.19 23.41
C ASP A 151 8.01 -1.46 23.88
N LEU A 152 8.34 -0.32 23.29
CA LEU A 152 9.53 0.46 23.65
C LEU A 152 9.49 1.04 25.07
N THR A 153 8.33 1.00 25.74
CA THR A 153 8.21 1.44 27.14
C THR A 153 8.62 0.33 28.11
N THR A 154 8.25 -0.92 27.80
CA THR A 154 8.52 -2.08 28.66
C THR A 154 9.62 -3.01 28.14
N HIS A 155 10.09 -2.76 26.92
CA HIS A 155 11.03 -3.58 26.14
C HIS A 155 10.60 -5.04 26.02
N LYS A 156 9.29 -5.30 25.93
CA LYS A 156 8.73 -6.64 25.76
C LYS A 156 8.16 -6.83 24.36
N CYS A 157 8.49 -7.97 23.76
CA CYS A 157 7.83 -8.42 22.54
C CYS A 157 6.41 -8.86 22.87
N THR A 158 5.46 -8.35 22.10
CA THR A 158 4.03 -8.55 22.26
C THR A 158 3.40 -8.78 20.90
N GLY A 159 2.29 -9.52 20.82
CA GLY A 159 1.64 -9.82 19.55
C GLY A 159 1.04 -8.59 18.88
N CYS A 160 0.77 -7.54 19.65
CA CYS A 160 0.26 -6.26 19.16
C CYS A 160 0.52 -5.16 20.20
N LEU A 161 0.47 -3.90 19.75
CA LEU A 161 0.50 -2.70 20.59
C LEU A 161 -0.75 -1.83 20.40
N ILE A 162 -1.27 -1.83 19.18
CA ILE A 162 -2.45 -1.12 18.73
C ILE A 162 -3.28 -2.07 17.86
N ASP A 163 -4.54 -1.71 17.57
CA ASP A 163 -5.45 -2.58 16.82
C ASP A 163 -4.96 -2.85 15.39
N ASP A 164 -4.34 -1.86 14.73
CA ASP A 164 -3.79 -1.97 13.37
C ASP A 164 -2.70 -3.05 13.22
N HIS A 165 -2.14 -3.53 14.33
CA HIS A 165 -1.18 -4.64 14.35
C HIS A 165 -1.85 -6.01 14.25
N CYS A 166 -3.18 -6.06 14.38
CA CYS A 166 -3.96 -7.28 14.32
C CYS A 166 -4.64 -7.41 12.94
N PRO A 167 -4.85 -8.64 12.43
CA PRO A 167 -5.65 -8.83 11.23
C PRO A 167 -7.10 -8.37 11.43
N ALA A 168 -7.80 -8.05 10.34
CA ALA A 168 -9.21 -7.64 10.39
C ALA A 168 -10.07 -8.66 11.16
N GLY A 169 -11.01 -8.18 11.96
CA GLY A 169 -11.80 -9.01 12.89
C GLY A 169 -11.07 -9.43 14.17
N SER A 170 -9.91 -8.85 14.47
CA SER A 170 -9.26 -8.98 15.78
C SER A 170 -8.65 -7.66 16.27
N VAL A 171 -8.71 -7.41 17.58
CA VAL A 171 -8.24 -6.17 18.23
C VAL A 171 -7.15 -6.48 19.25
N CYS A 172 -6.34 -5.48 19.56
CA CYS A 172 -5.22 -5.66 20.47
C CYS A 172 -5.66 -5.53 21.93
N VAL A 173 -5.70 -6.66 22.64
CA VAL A 173 -6.06 -6.67 24.07
C VAL A 173 -4.93 -7.27 24.89
N SER A 174 -4.32 -6.43 25.75
CA SER A 174 -3.21 -6.84 26.62
C SER A 174 -2.05 -7.51 25.87
N GLY A 175 -1.79 -7.07 24.64
CA GLY A 175 -0.67 -7.56 23.84
C GLY A 175 -0.93 -8.83 23.04
N ALA A 176 -2.18 -9.25 22.91
CA ALA A 176 -2.57 -10.34 22.01
C ALA A 176 -3.73 -9.90 21.13
N CYS A 177 -3.72 -10.33 19.86
CA CYS A 177 -4.86 -10.17 18.97
C CYS A 177 -5.96 -11.14 19.40
N VAL A 178 -7.07 -10.59 19.87
CA VAL A 178 -8.27 -11.35 20.24
C VAL A 178 -9.38 -11.02 19.27
N ALA A 179 -10.27 -11.98 18.99
CA ALA A 179 -11.41 -11.74 18.09
C ALA A 179 -12.23 -10.54 18.59
N GLY A 180 -12.50 -9.59 17.68
CA GLY A 180 -13.20 -8.35 17.99
C GLY A 180 -12.87 -7.24 16.99
N CYS A 181 -13.49 -6.08 17.16
CA CYS A 181 -13.41 -4.98 16.21
C CYS A 181 -13.57 -3.63 16.93
N THR A 182 -13.16 -2.56 16.27
CA THR A 182 -13.41 -1.17 16.69
C THR A 182 -13.86 -0.35 15.48
N GLN A 183 -14.26 0.91 15.69
CA GLN A 183 -14.62 1.81 14.59
C GLN A 183 -13.43 2.13 13.67
N GLN A 184 -12.21 1.94 14.15
CA GLN A 184 -10.97 2.17 13.41
C GLN A 184 -10.42 0.88 12.80
N HIS A 185 -10.77 -0.28 13.35
CA HIS A 185 -10.29 -1.58 12.90
C HIS A 185 -11.47 -2.52 12.59
N PRO A 186 -11.90 -2.57 11.31
CA PRO A 186 -13.13 -3.24 10.92
C PRO A 186 -13.01 -4.77 10.93
N CYS A 187 -14.17 -5.42 10.80
CA CYS A 187 -14.27 -6.87 10.70
C CYS A 187 -13.76 -7.39 9.35
N ALA A 188 -13.41 -8.68 9.30
CA ALA A 188 -13.10 -9.36 8.05
C ALA A 188 -14.40 -9.74 7.30
N ASN A 189 -14.30 -9.99 5.99
CA ASN A 189 -15.37 -10.52 5.14
C ASN A 189 -16.67 -9.68 5.13
N SER A 190 -16.54 -8.35 5.19
CA SER A 190 -17.69 -7.42 5.15
C SER A 190 -18.72 -7.66 6.27
N GLU A 191 -18.29 -8.21 7.42
CA GLU A 191 -19.11 -8.27 8.63
C GLU A 191 -19.17 -6.89 9.32
N THR A 192 -20.22 -6.63 10.08
CA THR A 192 -20.38 -5.36 10.79
C THR A 192 -19.87 -5.47 12.23
N CYS A 193 -19.19 -4.42 12.69
CA CYS A 193 -18.71 -4.34 14.06
C CYS A 193 -19.83 -3.94 15.03
N CYS A 194 -20.43 -4.93 15.69
CA CYS A 194 -21.46 -4.69 16.71
C CYS A 194 -20.84 -4.61 18.10
N GLY A 195 -20.42 -3.39 18.45
CA GLY A 195 -19.76 -3.07 19.72
C GLY A 195 -18.31 -3.56 19.76
N SER A 196 -18.11 -4.86 20.01
CA SER A 196 -16.78 -5.48 20.01
C SER A 196 -16.77 -6.86 19.35
N THR A 197 -17.84 -7.19 18.61
CA THR A 197 -18.01 -8.49 17.97
C THR A 197 -18.40 -8.30 16.51
N CYS A 198 -17.75 -9.06 15.64
CA CYS A 198 -18.09 -9.11 14.22
C CYS A 198 -19.31 -10.00 14.02
N VAL A 199 -20.32 -9.46 13.34
CA VAL A 199 -21.56 -10.18 13.07
C VAL A 199 -22.00 -9.96 11.62
N ASN A 200 -22.69 -10.95 11.08
CA ASN A 200 -23.24 -10.89 9.74
C ASN A 200 -24.70 -10.40 9.79
N LEU A 201 -24.92 -9.13 9.47
CA LEU A 201 -26.25 -8.50 9.54
C LEU A 201 -27.25 -9.08 8.52
N ALA A 202 -26.77 -9.78 7.49
CA ALA A 202 -27.60 -10.36 6.45
C ALA A 202 -28.22 -11.72 6.82
N SER A 203 -27.70 -12.37 7.87
CA SER A 203 -28.09 -13.75 8.20
C SER A 203 -28.17 -14.08 9.69
N ASP A 204 -27.66 -13.24 10.59
CA ASP A 204 -27.77 -13.45 12.04
C ASP A 204 -29.14 -12.96 12.56
N PRO A 205 -30.04 -13.85 13.03
CA PRO A 205 -31.34 -13.45 13.55
C PRO A 205 -31.28 -12.62 14.84
N ASN A 206 -30.11 -12.49 15.48
CA ASN A 206 -29.95 -11.64 16.67
C ASN A 206 -29.34 -10.26 16.36
N ASN A 207 -28.92 -10.03 15.12
CA ASN A 207 -28.31 -8.78 14.65
C ASN A 207 -28.77 -8.48 13.21
N CYS A 208 -30.04 -8.75 12.88
CA CYS A 208 -30.50 -8.67 11.50
C CYS A 208 -30.72 -7.22 11.09
N ALA A 209 -30.19 -6.82 9.92
CA ALA A 209 -30.17 -5.43 9.42
C ALA A 209 -29.29 -4.46 10.22
N ALA A 210 -29.31 -4.52 11.55
CA ALA A 210 -28.52 -3.66 12.42
C ALA A 210 -28.08 -4.38 13.71
N CYS A 211 -27.05 -3.84 14.36
CA CYS A 211 -26.49 -4.38 15.58
C CYS A 211 -27.52 -4.45 16.72
N GLY A 212 -27.71 -5.64 17.30
CA GLY A 212 -28.67 -5.87 18.38
C GLY A 212 -30.14 -5.94 17.93
N THR A 213 -30.41 -5.85 16.64
CA THR A 213 -31.76 -6.03 16.08
C THR A 213 -32.08 -7.52 16.04
N VAL A 214 -32.77 -7.97 17.09
CA VAL A 214 -33.23 -9.37 17.20
C VAL A 214 -34.53 -9.53 16.42
N CYS A 215 -34.55 -10.44 15.45
CA CYS A 215 -35.76 -10.77 14.72
C CYS A 215 -36.82 -11.32 15.69
N PRO A 216 -38.01 -10.71 15.75
CA PRO A 216 -39.03 -11.15 16.68
C PRO A 216 -39.51 -12.56 16.33
N GLY A 217 -39.51 -13.43 17.34
CA GLY A 217 -40.16 -14.74 17.24
C GLY A 217 -41.69 -14.58 17.30
N ALA A 218 -42.41 -15.50 16.66
CA ALA A 218 -43.86 -15.51 16.64
C ALA A 218 -44.42 -16.90 16.99
N PRO A 219 -45.69 -17.02 17.43
CA PRO A 219 -46.31 -18.32 17.66
C PRO A 219 -46.22 -19.23 16.43
N HIS A 220 -45.87 -20.51 16.66
CA HIS A 220 -45.74 -21.53 15.62
C HIS A 220 -44.78 -21.18 14.48
N ALA A 221 -43.78 -20.34 14.74
CA ALA A 221 -42.78 -19.94 13.78
C ALA A 221 -41.41 -19.72 14.43
N SER A 222 -40.34 -19.95 13.68
CA SER A 222 -38.99 -19.55 14.05
C SER A 222 -38.59 -18.25 13.33
N ALA A 223 -37.97 -17.33 14.07
CA ALA A 223 -37.37 -16.13 13.50
C ALA A 223 -36.22 -16.50 12.55
N SER A 224 -36.13 -15.80 11.43
CA SER A 224 -35.08 -15.96 10.41
C SER A 224 -34.59 -14.59 9.97
N CYS A 225 -33.33 -14.51 9.54
CA CYS A 225 -32.76 -13.33 8.90
C CYS A 225 -32.26 -13.74 7.53
N THR A 226 -32.72 -13.08 6.48
CA THR A 226 -32.28 -13.37 5.12
C THR A 226 -32.17 -12.07 4.34
N ALA A 227 -30.99 -11.81 3.79
CA ALA A 227 -30.68 -10.57 3.07
C ALA A 227 -31.02 -9.32 3.88
N SER A 228 -30.66 -9.35 5.18
CA SER A 228 -30.88 -8.25 6.13
C SER A 228 -32.35 -7.93 6.40
N VAL A 229 -33.27 -8.85 6.08
CA VAL A 229 -34.69 -8.71 6.39
C VAL A 229 -35.08 -9.80 7.38
N CYS A 230 -35.69 -9.40 8.49
CA CYS A 230 -36.32 -10.35 9.39
C CYS A 230 -37.46 -11.06 8.67
N GLY A 231 -37.59 -12.36 8.89
CA GLY A 231 -38.66 -13.17 8.37
C GLY A 231 -39.07 -14.23 9.36
N LEU A 232 -40.15 -14.93 9.05
CA LEU A 232 -40.66 -16.05 9.84
C LEU A 232 -40.68 -17.32 8.99
N THR A 233 -40.28 -18.43 9.60
CA THR A 233 -40.47 -19.77 9.01
C THR A 233 -41.48 -20.53 9.87
N CYS A 234 -42.62 -20.90 9.29
CA CYS A 234 -43.65 -21.66 10.00
C CYS A 234 -43.16 -23.03 10.43
N ASP A 235 -43.53 -23.42 11.64
CA ASP A 235 -43.38 -24.78 12.13
C ASP A 235 -44.16 -25.75 11.23
N ALA A 236 -43.67 -26.99 11.13
CA ALA A 236 -44.33 -28.01 10.32
C ALA A 236 -45.79 -28.22 10.75
N GLY A 237 -46.73 -28.01 9.84
CA GLY A 237 -48.17 -28.14 10.10
C GLY A 237 -48.90 -26.81 10.37
N TYR A 238 -48.19 -25.68 10.35
CA TYR A 238 -48.78 -24.36 10.46
C TYR A 238 -48.59 -23.55 9.17
N SER A 239 -49.52 -22.65 8.90
CA SER A 239 -49.47 -21.70 7.77
C SER A 239 -49.81 -20.30 8.28
N ASP A 240 -49.06 -19.32 7.81
CA ASP A 240 -49.36 -17.90 7.95
C ASP A 240 -50.41 -17.51 6.88
N CYS A 241 -51.64 -17.22 7.30
CA CYS A 241 -52.75 -17.02 6.37
C CYS A 241 -53.06 -15.55 6.10
N ASP A 242 -52.65 -14.65 6.98
CA ASP A 242 -52.83 -13.21 6.86
C ASP A 242 -51.53 -12.44 6.61
N LEU A 243 -50.42 -13.18 6.53
CA LEU A 243 -49.05 -12.70 6.31
C LEU A 243 -48.56 -11.78 7.42
N SER A 244 -49.24 -11.74 8.57
CA SER A 244 -48.90 -10.86 9.67
C SER A 244 -47.80 -11.47 10.55
N PRO A 245 -46.64 -10.81 10.67
CA PRO A 245 -45.62 -11.27 11.59
C PRO A 245 -46.03 -11.25 13.06
N ALA A 246 -47.00 -10.40 13.41
CA ALA A 246 -47.36 -10.11 14.79
C ALA A 246 -48.09 -11.28 15.48
N ASN A 247 -48.81 -12.10 14.71
CA ASN A 247 -49.53 -13.27 15.22
C ASN A 247 -48.91 -14.61 14.79
N GLY A 248 -47.96 -14.60 13.85
CA GLY A 248 -47.19 -15.77 13.45
C GLY A 248 -47.97 -16.71 12.55
N CYS A 249 -47.63 -18.00 12.55
CA CYS A 249 -48.30 -18.99 11.70
C CYS A 249 -49.55 -19.52 12.42
N GLU A 250 -50.60 -18.73 12.36
CA GLU A 250 -51.83 -18.80 13.14
C GLU A 250 -52.76 -19.96 12.76
N ASN A 251 -52.60 -20.54 11.57
CA ASN A 251 -53.47 -21.61 11.08
C ASN A 251 -52.81 -22.99 11.13
N ASP A 252 -53.42 -23.91 11.89
CA ASP A 252 -53.13 -25.35 11.81
C ASP A 252 -53.73 -25.92 10.52
N VAL A 253 -52.86 -26.34 9.60
CA VAL A 253 -53.26 -26.80 8.25
C VAL A 253 -54.12 -28.06 8.26
N SER A 254 -54.20 -28.78 9.39
CA SER A 254 -55.12 -29.91 9.54
C SER A 254 -56.60 -29.52 9.57
N ASN A 255 -56.91 -28.23 9.82
CA ASN A 255 -58.27 -27.69 9.84
C ASN A 255 -58.72 -27.07 8.50
N GLY A 256 -57.90 -27.16 7.46
CA GLY A 256 -58.08 -26.49 6.18
C GLY A 256 -57.14 -25.30 6.03
N VAL A 257 -56.68 -25.04 4.81
CA VAL A 257 -55.74 -23.94 4.54
C VAL A 257 -56.52 -22.63 4.45
N CYS A 258 -56.32 -21.72 5.41
CA CYS A 258 -56.73 -20.31 5.35
C CYS A 258 -58.20 -20.05 5.01
N VAL A 259 -59.12 -20.87 5.52
CA VAL A 259 -60.56 -20.70 5.29
C VAL A 259 -61.12 -19.59 6.18
N CYS A 260 -61.85 -18.64 5.58
CA CYS A 260 -62.43 -17.49 6.29
C CYS A 260 -63.91 -17.26 5.90
N PRO A 261 -64.74 -16.64 6.77
CA PRO A 261 -66.11 -16.29 6.41
C PRO A 261 -66.12 -15.18 5.32
N PRO A 262 -66.80 -15.37 4.17
CA PRO A 262 -66.79 -14.38 3.10
C PRO A 262 -67.16 -12.96 3.56
N GLY A 263 -66.33 -11.97 3.21
CA GLY A 263 -66.56 -10.57 3.53
C GLY A 263 -66.19 -10.13 4.95
N THR A 264 -65.63 -11.01 5.80
CA THR A 264 -65.03 -10.56 7.06
C THR A 264 -63.72 -9.81 6.81
N THR A 265 -63.37 -8.92 7.71
CA THR A 265 -62.13 -8.14 7.69
C THR A 265 -61.27 -8.44 8.90
N GLN A 266 -59.96 -8.37 8.74
CA GLN A 266 -59.00 -8.44 9.84
C GLN A 266 -57.76 -7.57 9.56
N PRO A 267 -56.98 -7.21 10.59
CA PRO A 267 -55.68 -6.55 10.40
C PRO A 267 -54.76 -7.41 9.54
N CYS A 268 -53.83 -6.77 8.86
CA CYS A 268 -52.78 -7.40 8.07
C CYS A 268 -51.57 -6.48 8.03
N TYR A 269 -50.41 -7.05 7.74
CA TYR A 269 -49.20 -6.29 7.46
C TYR A 269 -48.22 -7.21 6.76
N GLU A 270 -47.89 -6.93 5.51
CA GLU A 270 -47.00 -7.78 4.69
C GLU A 270 -45.51 -7.45 4.91
N GLY A 271 -45.19 -6.48 5.77
CA GLY A 271 -43.81 -6.08 6.08
C GLY A 271 -43.10 -7.07 7.00
N GLY A 272 -41.77 -6.99 7.06
CA GLY A 272 -40.97 -7.89 7.89
C GLY A 272 -41.32 -7.81 9.38
N PRO A 273 -41.16 -8.89 10.16
CA PRO A 273 -41.37 -8.90 11.61
C PRO A 273 -40.57 -7.78 12.29
N GLY A 274 -41.24 -7.01 13.15
CA GLY A 274 -40.61 -5.91 13.91
C GLY A 274 -40.70 -4.53 13.27
N THR A 275 -41.18 -4.44 12.02
CA THR A 275 -41.30 -3.16 11.30
C THR A 275 -42.68 -2.50 11.46
N GLU A 276 -43.71 -3.25 11.86
CA GLU A 276 -45.06 -2.71 12.01
C GLU A 276 -45.14 -1.69 13.16
N GLY A 277 -45.57 -0.46 12.86
CA GLY A 277 -45.69 0.62 13.84
C GLY A 277 -44.37 1.32 14.17
N VAL A 278 -43.30 1.01 13.44
CA VAL A 278 -42.00 1.69 13.49
C VAL A 278 -41.90 2.67 12.34
N GLY A 279 -41.39 3.88 12.60
CA GLY A 279 -41.31 4.94 11.59
C GLY A 279 -42.68 5.24 10.94
N PRO A 280 -42.77 5.35 9.61
CA PRO A 280 -44.02 5.48 8.87
C PRO A 280 -44.75 4.16 8.64
N CYS A 281 -44.13 3.00 8.92
CA CYS A 281 -44.71 1.71 8.59
C CYS A 281 -45.88 1.34 9.50
N HIS A 282 -46.94 0.82 8.91
CA HIS A 282 -48.11 0.34 9.65
C HIS A 282 -48.93 -0.67 8.85
N GLY A 283 -49.66 -1.51 9.57
CA GLY A 283 -50.62 -2.47 9.02
C GLY A 283 -51.81 -1.83 8.31
N GLY A 284 -52.47 -2.67 7.51
CA GLY A 284 -53.69 -2.36 6.76
C GLY A 284 -54.87 -3.23 7.19
N THR A 285 -55.79 -3.48 6.27
CA THR A 285 -56.92 -4.41 6.48
C THR A 285 -57.09 -5.33 5.27
N VAL A 286 -57.10 -6.65 5.49
CA VAL A 286 -57.51 -7.62 4.48
C VAL A 286 -59.01 -7.91 4.57
N THR A 287 -59.62 -8.25 3.44
CA THR A 287 -61.01 -8.73 3.36
C THR A 287 -61.04 -10.15 2.81
N CYS A 288 -61.77 -11.05 3.47
CA CYS A 288 -61.97 -12.42 3.01
C CYS A 288 -62.72 -12.43 1.66
N ILE A 289 -62.17 -13.13 0.67
CA ILE A 289 -62.75 -13.17 -0.67
C ILE A 289 -64.13 -13.85 -0.66
N ALA A 290 -64.97 -13.53 -1.64
CA ALA A 290 -66.36 -14.00 -1.69
C ALA A 290 -66.51 -15.54 -1.65
N GLN A 291 -65.47 -16.27 -2.07
CA GLN A 291 -65.42 -17.73 -2.05
C GLN A 291 -65.11 -18.32 -0.66
N GLY A 292 -64.64 -17.53 0.29
CA GLY A 292 -64.25 -17.98 1.64
C GLY A 292 -62.96 -18.81 1.68
N THR A 293 -62.19 -18.82 0.59
CA THR A 293 -61.01 -19.68 0.42
C THR A 293 -59.69 -18.92 0.61
N GLY A 294 -59.73 -17.69 1.12
CA GLY A 294 -58.53 -16.89 1.38
C GLY A 294 -58.80 -15.41 1.58
N TRP A 295 -57.78 -14.68 2.00
CA TRP A 295 -57.80 -13.23 2.20
C TRP A 295 -57.38 -12.49 0.92
N GLY A 296 -57.90 -11.27 0.74
CA GLY A 296 -57.49 -10.35 -0.34
C GLY A 296 -56.15 -9.67 -0.06
N LEU A 297 -55.85 -8.58 -0.78
CA LEU A 297 -54.66 -7.75 -0.53
C LEU A 297 -54.80 -6.95 0.77
N CYS A 298 -53.68 -6.64 1.42
CA CYS A 298 -53.66 -5.79 2.59
C CYS A 298 -53.88 -4.31 2.22
N GLU A 299 -55.10 -3.79 2.38
CA GLU A 299 -55.43 -2.42 1.98
C GLU A 299 -54.93 -1.40 3.01
N ASN A 300 -54.26 -0.33 2.52
CA ASN A 300 -53.74 0.81 3.30
C ASN A 300 -52.57 0.50 4.24
N GLU A 301 -51.83 -0.58 4.03
CA GLU A 301 -50.55 -0.74 4.70
C GLU A 301 -49.49 0.23 4.14
N VAL A 302 -48.49 0.54 4.96
CA VAL A 302 -47.24 1.19 4.55
C VAL A 302 -46.11 0.24 4.90
N LEU A 303 -45.47 -0.30 3.87
CA LEU A 303 -44.39 -1.27 4.00
C LEU A 303 -43.02 -0.56 4.10
N PRO A 304 -42.02 -1.23 4.70
CA PRO A 304 -40.64 -0.79 4.66
C PRO A 304 -40.17 -0.57 3.23
N ILE A 305 -39.49 0.54 3.00
CA ILE A 305 -38.76 0.79 1.76
C ILE A 305 -37.29 1.06 2.08
N ILE A 306 -36.42 1.00 1.08
CA ILE A 306 -35.02 1.37 1.30
C ILE A 306 -34.92 2.83 1.74
N GLU A 307 -34.05 3.08 2.72
CA GLU A 307 -33.74 4.38 3.30
C GLU A 307 -33.57 5.51 2.26
N ILE A 308 -34.28 6.62 2.46
CA ILE A 308 -34.15 7.84 1.68
C ILE A 308 -33.27 8.81 2.45
N CYS A 309 -32.03 8.87 2.02
CA CYS A 309 -30.95 9.65 2.63
C CYS A 309 -31.34 11.03 3.18
N ASN A 310 -31.09 11.21 4.48
CA ASN A 310 -31.16 12.48 5.22
C ASN A 310 -32.56 13.11 5.21
N ASN A 311 -33.62 12.32 5.12
CA ASN A 311 -34.99 12.82 5.20
C ASN A 311 -35.49 12.91 6.66
N GLY A 312 -34.74 12.36 7.62
CA GLY A 312 -35.08 12.32 9.04
C GLY A 312 -36.22 11.34 9.38
N ILE A 313 -36.48 10.39 8.49
CA ILE A 313 -37.47 9.32 8.60
C ILE A 313 -36.72 7.99 8.60
N ASP A 314 -37.25 7.04 9.35
CA ASP A 314 -36.85 5.64 9.34
C ASP A 314 -37.70 4.95 8.26
N ASP A 315 -37.26 4.98 7.00
CA ASP A 315 -38.06 4.53 5.86
C ASP A 315 -38.08 3.00 5.74
N ASP A 316 -37.05 2.31 6.25
CA ASP A 316 -36.98 0.85 6.31
C ASP A 316 -37.57 0.26 7.60
N CYS A 317 -38.01 1.13 8.50
CA CYS A 317 -38.76 0.83 9.72
C CYS A 317 -38.01 -0.13 10.64
N ASN A 318 -36.69 -0.04 10.67
CA ASN A 318 -35.81 -0.86 11.50
C ASN A 318 -35.63 -0.31 12.93
N GLY A 319 -36.11 0.92 13.19
CA GLY A 319 -36.04 1.61 14.47
C GLY A 319 -34.92 2.64 14.57
N VAL A 320 -34.15 2.82 13.51
CA VAL A 320 -33.06 3.79 13.37
C VAL A 320 -33.40 4.71 12.21
N VAL A 321 -33.11 6.01 12.36
CA VAL A 321 -33.39 7.00 11.32
C VAL A 321 -32.14 7.17 10.45
N ASP A 322 -32.31 7.13 9.12
CA ASP A 322 -31.28 7.41 8.13
C ASP A 322 -30.04 6.48 8.22
N ASP A 323 -30.22 5.17 8.47
CA ASP A 323 -29.12 4.20 8.58
C ASP A 323 -28.98 3.28 7.36
N VAL A 324 -28.34 3.80 6.32
CA VAL A 324 -28.00 2.97 5.17
C VAL A 324 -26.84 2.03 5.49
N LEU A 325 -27.06 0.74 5.24
CA LEU A 325 -26.04 -0.30 5.30
C LEU A 325 -25.09 -0.22 4.08
N ASP A 326 -23.80 -0.38 4.35
CA ASP A 326 -22.78 -0.68 3.35
C ASP A 326 -22.87 -2.17 3.01
N THR A 327 -23.47 -2.48 1.85
CA THR A 327 -23.90 -3.83 1.47
C THR A 327 -22.75 -4.65 0.89
N ASP A 328 -21.81 -4.01 0.20
CA ASP A 328 -20.65 -4.68 -0.38
C ASP A 328 -19.40 -4.62 0.51
N GLY A 329 -19.43 -3.77 1.55
CA GLY A 329 -18.41 -3.66 2.59
C GLY A 329 -17.19 -2.86 2.14
N ASP A 330 -17.32 -1.97 1.16
CA ASP A 330 -16.21 -1.18 0.62
C ASP A 330 -15.93 0.12 1.39
N GLY A 331 -16.76 0.44 2.38
CA GLY A 331 -16.65 1.60 3.24
C GLY A 331 -17.45 2.82 2.76
N TRP A 332 -18.21 2.70 1.68
CA TRP A 332 -19.18 3.69 1.23
C TRP A 332 -20.59 3.11 1.25
N THR A 333 -21.53 3.88 1.81
CA THR A 333 -22.95 3.60 1.67
C THR A 333 -23.55 4.39 0.50
N ARG A 334 -24.74 3.98 0.06
CA ARG A 334 -25.53 4.71 -0.94
C ARG A 334 -25.75 6.17 -0.58
N CYS A 335 -25.92 6.50 0.71
CA CYS A 335 -26.06 7.89 1.16
C CYS A 335 -24.75 8.67 1.21
N GLN A 336 -23.62 7.96 1.13
CA GLN A 336 -22.28 8.53 1.04
C GLN A 336 -21.80 8.66 -0.40
N GLY A 337 -22.67 8.40 -1.38
CA GLY A 337 -22.40 8.55 -2.80
C GLY A 337 -21.99 7.27 -3.50
N ASP A 338 -22.04 6.12 -2.82
CA ASP A 338 -21.92 4.86 -3.54
C ASP A 338 -23.12 4.64 -4.48
N CYS A 339 -22.79 4.31 -5.72
CA CYS A 339 -23.71 4.01 -6.79
C CYS A 339 -23.86 2.50 -7.02
N CYS A 340 -23.10 1.65 -6.31
CA CYS A 340 -23.05 0.23 -6.59
C CYS A 340 -22.91 -0.71 -5.39
N GLU A 341 -23.95 -0.80 -4.57
CA GLU A 341 -24.02 -1.69 -3.40
C GLU A 341 -24.16 -3.20 -3.69
N THR A 342 -24.49 -3.60 -4.93
CA THR A 342 -24.87 -5.00 -5.22
C THR A 342 -24.40 -5.47 -6.59
N THR A 343 -24.43 -6.78 -6.82
CA THR A 343 -24.05 -7.34 -8.13
C THR A 343 -24.96 -6.95 -9.31
N LEU A 344 -26.02 -6.17 -9.07
CA LEU A 344 -26.91 -5.66 -10.11
C LEU A 344 -26.27 -4.56 -10.96
N CYS A 345 -25.36 -3.78 -10.40
CA CYS A 345 -24.68 -2.67 -11.09
C CYS A 345 -23.31 -3.07 -11.65
N ALA A 346 -22.54 -3.91 -10.94
CA ALA A 346 -21.24 -4.41 -11.39
C ALA A 346 -21.00 -5.85 -10.91
N SER A 347 -20.14 -6.61 -11.60
CA SER A 347 -19.79 -7.97 -11.17
C SER A 347 -19.03 -8.00 -9.84
N ASN A 348 -18.33 -6.91 -9.51
CA ASN A 348 -17.68 -6.71 -8.24
C ASN A 348 -18.08 -5.31 -7.73
N PRO A 349 -19.12 -5.21 -6.89
CA PRO A 349 -19.63 -3.92 -6.41
C PRO A 349 -18.58 -3.15 -5.60
N ALA A 350 -17.80 -3.83 -4.74
CA ALA A 350 -16.83 -3.21 -3.82
C ALA A 350 -15.61 -2.49 -4.45
N ILE A 351 -15.53 -2.41 -5.78
CA ILE A 351 -14.52 -1.62 -6.50
C ILE A 351 -15.13 -0.41 -7.23
N VAL A 352 -16.41 -0.14 -6.99
CA VAL A 352 -17.20 0.94 -7.57
C VAL A 352 -17.65 1.81 -6.41
N ASN A 353 -17.04 2.99 -6.27
CA ASN A 353 -17.36 3.95 -5.22
C ASN A 353 -16.70 5.31 -5.54
N PRO A 354 -17.05 6.39 -4.83
CA PRO A 354 -16.46 7.71 -5.05
C PRO A 354 -14.93 7.80 -4.96
N GLY A 355 -14.27 6.81 -4.35
CA GLY A 355 -12.82 6.73 -4.21
C GLY A 355 -12.10 6.04 -5.39
N ALA A 356 -12.83 5.42 -6.31
CA ALA A 356 -12.29 4.63 -7.40
C ALA A 356 -11.78 5.49 -8.58
N ILE A 357 -10.99 4.89 -9.46
CA ILE A 357 -10.78 5.41 -10.82
C ILE A 357 -11.79 4.80 -11.78
N GLU A 358 -12.17 5.58 -12.78
CA GLU A 358 -12.99 5.10 -13.89
C GLU A 358 -12.24 4.11 -14.80
N VAL A 359 -12.92 3.03 -15.19
CA VAL A 359 -12.38 1.94 -16.01
C VAL A 359 -12.96 2.02 -17.42
N ALA A 360 -12.19 2.62 -18.32
CA ALA A 360 -12.64 2.87 -19.69
C ALA A 360 -13.17 1.62 -20.42
N GLY A 361 -14.45 1.66 -20.79
CA GLY A 361 -15.12 0.70 -21.65
C GLY A 361 -15.75 -0.49 -20.94
N ASP A 362 -15.88 -0.46 -19.61
CA ASP A 362 -16.58 -1.49 -18.84
C ASP A 362 -18.09 -1.24 -18.70
N LEU A 363 -18.57 -0.05 -19.12
CA LEU A 363 -19.96 0.40 -19.04
C LEU A 363 -20.51 0.56 -17.61
N VAL A 364 -19.63 0.68 -16.62
CA VAL A 364 -19.95 0.94 -15.21
C VAL A 364 -19.49 2.36 -14.87
N ASP A 365 -20.25 3.08 -14.07
CA ASP A 365 -19.80 4.34 -13.44
C ASP A 365 -18.98 3.93 -12.21
N ASN A 366 -17.67 3.71 -12.37
CA ASN A 366 -16.86 3.15 -11.29
C ASN A 366 -16.58 4.18 -10.19
N ASP A 367 -16.43 5.46 -10.56
CA ASP A 367 -16.13 6.53 -9.62
C ASP A 367 -17.37 7.26 -9.06
N CYS A 368 -18.57 6.75 -9.40
CA CYS A 368 -19.88 7.20 -8.94
C CYS A 368 -20.11 8.70 -9.09
N ASP A 369 -19.59 9.30 -10.17
CA ASP A 369 -19.77 10.73 -10.45
C ASP A 369 -21.05 11.03 -11.26
N GLY A 370 -21.79 9.99 -11.63
CA GLY A 370 -23.04 10.06 -12.39
C GLY A 370 -22.83 9.99 -13.90
N THR A 371 -21.60 9.76 -14.37
CA THR A 371 -21.28 9.60 -15.78
C THR A 371 -20.47 8.33 -16.03
N VAL A 372 -21.02 7.42 -16.83
CA VAL A 372 -20.35 6.16 -17.21
C VAL A 372 -19.22 6.42 -18.21
N ASP A 373 -18.10 5.73 -18.04
CA ASP A 373 -16.89 5.73 -18.87
C ASP A 373 -16.27 7.13 -19.09
N ASN A 374 -16.36 7.99 -18.07
CA ASN A 374 -15.92 9.38 -18.06
C ASN A 374 -14.47 9.58 -17.58
N VAL A 375 -13.52 8.75 -18.04
CA VAL A 375 -12.12 8.75 -17.57
C VAL A 375 -11.61 10.14 -17.21
N GLY A 376 -11.33 10.36 -15.91
CA GLY A 376 -11.10 11.66 -15.27
C GLY A 376 -10.10 12.57 -16.00
N PRO A 377 -10.00 13.87 -15.66
CA PRO A 377 -9.39 14.90 -16.51
C PRO A 377 -8.03 14.46 -17.03
N THR A 378 -7.99 14.13 -18.32
CA THR A 378 -6.80 13.53 -18.92
C THR A 378 -5.69 14.54 -19.12
N THR A 379 -5.95 15.85 -19.05
CA THR A 379 -4.95 16.91 -19.27
C THR A 379 -5.00 17.97 -18.17
N CYS A 380 -3.91 18.13 -17.44
CA CYS A 380 -3.71 19.18 -16.42
C CYS A 380 -2.41 19.97 -16.61
N SER A 381 -1.65 19.64 -17.65
CA SER A 381 -0.47 20.36 -18.11
C SER A 381 -0.54 20.49 -19.63
N GLY A 382 -0.32 21.69 -20.14
CA GLY A 382 -0.59 21.99 -21.56
C GLY A 382 0.38 22.96 -22.22
N ALA A 383 1.36 23.49 -21.48
CA ALA A 383 2.36 24.40 -22.00
C ALA A 383 3.66 24.24 -21.23
N ALA A 384 4.79 24.49 -21.91
CA ALA A 384 6.09 24.53 -21.29
C ALA A 384 6.15 25.63 -20.21
N LYS A 385 6.83 25.33 -19.09
CA LYS A 385 7.02 26.22 -17.96
C LYS A 385 8.43 26.03 -17.42
N PHE A 386 9.16 27.14 -17.35
CA PHE A 386 10.59 27.16 -17.02
C PHE A 386 10.89 27.97 -15.74
N ALA A 387 10.03 28.91 -15.36
CA ALA A 387 10.22 29.71 -14.15
C ALA A 387 9.03 29.53 -13.20
N GLY A 388 9.29 29.57 -11.89
CA GLY A 388 8.28 29.37 -10.86
C GLY A 388 7.57 28.02 -10.97
N VAL A 389 8.29 26.97 -11.39
CA VAL A 389 7.78 25.60 -11.53
C VAL A 389 7.63 25.01 -10.13
N THR A 390 6.42 24.70 -9.72
CA THR A 390 6.08 24.13 -8.43
C THR A 390 6.05 22.60 -8.49
N GLY A 391 6.05 21.92 -7.34
CA GLY A 391 5.82 20.48 -7.29
C GLY A 391 4.49 20.05 -7.92
N THR A 392 3.45 20.90 -7.84
CA THR A 392 2.17 20.66 -8.52
C THR A 392 2.30 20.72 -10.04
N ASP A 393 3.11 21.64 -10.59
CA ASP A 393 3.36 21.68 -12.04
C ASP A 393 4.09 20.42 -12.51
N VAL A 394 5.02 19.90 -11.70
CA VAL A 394 5.71 18.62 -11.96
C VAL A 394 4.70 17.47 -11.95
N ALA A 395 3.87 17.34 -10.90
CA ALA A 395 2.86 16.28 -10.80
C ALA A 395 1.89 16.33 -12.01
N ASN A 396 1.42 17.52 -12.37
CA ASN A 396 0.53 17.69 -13.53
C ASN A 396 1.20 17.30 -14.86
N ALA A 397 2.49 17.58 -15.02
CA ALA A 397 3.26 17.21 -16.21
C ALA A 397 3.69 15.72 -16.20
N MET A 398 3.41 14.99 -15.12
CA MET A 398 3.47 13.53 -15.07
C MET A 398 2.09 12.88 -15.23
N ASP A 399 1.06 13.66 -15.58
CA ASP A 399 -0.34 13.24 -15.72
C ASP A 399 -1.08 12.90 -14.42
N LEU A 400 -0.58 13.37 -13.26
CA LEU A 400 -1.32 13.34 -12.00
C LEU A 400 -2.22 14.57 -11.90
N CYS A 401 -3.42 14.47 -12.48
CA CYS A 401 -4.33 15.61 -12.66
C CYS A 401 -5.41 15.78 -11.58
N GLN A 402 -5.57 14.79 -10.70
CA GLN A 402 -6.58 14.83 -9.64
C GLN A 402 -5.95 15.17 -8.30
N PHE A 403 -6.54 16.13 -7.60
CA PHE A 403 -6.09 16.59 -6.28
C PHE A 403 -7.20 16.41 -5.26
N THR A 404 -6.80 16.09 -4.04
CA THR A 404 -7.71 15.88 -2.92
C THR A 404 -7.09 16.42 -1.63
N THR A 405 -7.77 16.24 -0.51
CA THR A 405 -7.22 16.57 0.81
C THR A 405 -6.92 15.30 1.59
N ALA A 406 -6.17 15.42 2.69
CA ALA A 406 -5.82 14.25 3.49
C ALA A 406 -7.05 13.59 4.12
N ASN A 407 -8.06 14.36 4.54
CA ASN A 407 -9.25 13.82 5.24
C ASN A 407 -10.56 14.46 4.76
N PRO A 408 -10.93 14.30 3.47
CA PRO A 408 -12.22 14.78 2.98
C PRO A 408 -13.37 13.95 3.60
N PRO A 409 -14.56 14.55 3.77
CA PRO A 409 -15.78 13.78 4.08
C PRO A 409 -16.00 12.66 3.06
N LEU A 410 -16.62 11.55 3.45
CA LEU A 410 -16.80 10.35 2.61
C LEU A 410 -17.37 10.64 1.20
N PRO A 411 -18.42 11.48 1.02
CA PRO A 411 -18.91 11.83 -0.32
C PRO A 411 -17.94 12.62 -1.19
N GLN A 412 -16.88 13.18 -0.59
CA GLN A 412 -15.82 13.94 -1.24
C GLN A 412 -14.49 13.18 -1.23
N LYS A 413 -14.47 11.94 -0.71
CA LYS A 413 -13.27 11.14 -0.51
C LYS A 413 -12.84 10.45 -1.80
N LYS A 414 -12.46 11.28 -2.76
CA LYS A 414 -11.85 10.87 -4.03
C LYS A 414 -10.35 10.62 -3.85
N TRP A 415 -9.79 9.76 -4.71
CA TRP A 415 -8.34 9.63 -4.87
C TRP A 415 -7.70 10.94 -5.33
N GLY A 416 -6.37 11.04 -5.25
CA GLY A 416 -5.65 12.17 -5.83
C GLY A 416 -4.41 12.58 -5.05
N VAL A 417 -3.67 13.52 -5.63
CA VAL A 417 -2.52 14.16 -5.00
C VAL A 417 -2.99 15.07 -3.86
N ILE A 418 -2.48 14.81 -2.66
CA ILE A 418 -2.74 15.62 -1.46
C ILE A 418 -1.72 16.76 -1.38
N SER A 419 -0.46 16.44 -1.65
CA SER A 419 0.60 17.44 -1.71
C SER A 419 1.69 17.03 -2.69
N ALA A 420 2.31 18.04 -3.31
CA ALA A 420 3.48 17.88 -4.17
C ALA A 420 4.52 18.91 -3.74
N GLN A 421 5.49 18.48 -2.94
CA GLN A 421 6.49 19.34 -2.30
C GLN A 421 7.82 19.28 -3.05
N GLN A 422 8.52 20.42 -3.07
CA GLN A 422 9.91 20.51 -3.52
C GLN A 422 10.81 20.56 -2.29
N LEU A 423 11.64 19.54 -2.12
CA LEU A 423 12.50 19.30 -0.96
C LEU A 423 13.95 19.07 -1.41
N LEU A 424 14.87 18.97 -0.45
CA LEU A 424 16.21 18.44 -0.69
C LEU A 424 16.22 16.90 -0.53
N ALA A 425 17.32 16.23 -0.88
CA ALA A 425 17.41 14.76 -0.87
C ALA A 425 17.12 14.13 0.50
N ASP A 426 17.35 14.85 1.60
CA ASP A 426 17.08 14.41 2.97
C ASP A 426 15.67 14.78 3.48
N GLY A 427 14.78 15.21 2.57
CA GLY A 427 13.42 15.61 2.88
C GLY A 427 13.31 16.94 3.60
N SER A 428 14.42 17.66 3.81
CA SER A 428 14.38 18.98 4.44
C SER A 428 13.74 20.03 3.54
N THR A 429 13.02 20.97 4.15
CA THR A 429 12.45 22.12 3.44
C THR A 429 13.55 23.07 2.99
N PRO A 430 13.64 23.40 1.69
CA PRO A 430 14.66 24.29 1.17
C PRO A 430 14.49 25.71 1.73
N ASN A 431 15.61 26.40 1.95
CA ASN A 431 15.57 27.84 2.22
C ASN A 431 15.11 28.62 0.97
N ALA A 432 14.88 29.94 1.09
CA ALA A 432 14.36 30.73 -0.02
C ALA A 432 15.24 30.73 -1.29
N THR A 433 16.56 30.61 -1.16
CA THR A 433 17.47 30.55 -2.32
C THR A 433 17.39 29.18 -2.98
N ALA A 434 17.51 28.11 -2.20
CA ALA A 434 17.39 26.74 -2.70
C ALA A 434 16.01 26.47 -3.32
N LEU A 435 14.93 26.99 -2.74
CA LEU A 435 13.59 26.89 -3.32
C LEU A 435 13.50 27.66 -4.64
N SER A 436 14.10 28.86 -4.70
CA SER A 436 14.19 29.62 -5.95
C SER A 436 14.98 28.87 -7.03
N ASP A 437 16.07 28.18 -6.66
CA ASP A 437 16.84 27.37 -7.59
C ASP A 437 16.04 26.13 -8.05
N LEU A 438 15.35 25.45 -7.13
CA LEU A 438 14.44 24.34 -7.46
C LEU A 438 13.39 24.76 -8.49
N GLN A 439 12.73 25.91 -8.27
CA GLN A 439 11.60 26.36 -9.09
C GLN A 439 11.99 27.03 -10.41
N ASN A 440 13.22 27.52 -10.53
CA ASN A 440 13.64 28.30 -11.71
C ASN A 440 14.78 27.64 -12.51
N LYS A 441 15.47 26.65 -11.93
CA LYS A 441 16.63 25.99 -12.54
C LYS A 441 16.48 24.48 -12.56
N GLN A 442 16.23 23.83 -11.43
CA GLN A 442 16.26 22.37 -11.30
C GLN A 442 14.96 21.67 -11.72
N THR A 443 13.87 22.41 -11.93
CA THR A 443 12.60 21.83 -12.42
C THR A 443 12.08 22.56 -13.65
N ALA A 444 11.43 21.80 -14.53
CA ALA A 444 10.77 22.32 -15.72
C ALA A 444 9.56 21.48 -16.12
N VAL A 445 8.69 22.09 -16.90
CA VAL A 445 7.69 21.42 -17.72
C VAL A 445 8.02 21.77 -19.17
N THR A 446 8.09 20.78 -20.06
CA THR A 446 8.41 21.01 -21.48
C THR A 446 7.56 20.17 -22.41
N THR A 447 7.46 20.58 -23.67
CA THR A 447 6.75 19.84 -24.74
C THR A 447 7.67 18.93 -25.56
N ALA A 448 8.99 19.05 -25.37
CA ALA A 448 10.03 18.23 -25.98
C ALA A 448 11.35 18.44 -25.22
N PHE A 449 12.30 17.53 -25.38
CA PHE A 449 13.65 17.70 -24.82
C PHE A 449 14.72 17.45 -25.89
N GLY A 450 15.34 18.53 -26.33
CA GLY A 450 16.26 18.55 -27.46
C GLY A 450 15.58 18.34 -28.81
N THR A 451 16.41 18.12 -29.82
CA THR A 451 16.02 17.89 -31.22
C THR A 451 16.08 16.43 -31.65
N GLY A 452 16.55 15.54 -30.75
CA GLY A 452 16.71 14.11 -30.97
C GLY A 452 15.41 13.29 -30.95
N GLY A 453 14.24 13.94 -30.95
CA GLY A 453 12.93 13.26 -30.99
C GLY A 453 12.37 12.87 -29.62
N VAL A 454 12.87 13.46 -28.53
CA VAL A 454 12.35 13.22 -27.18
C VAL A 454 11.11 14.07 -26.96
N VAL A 455 9.95 13.43 -26.87
CA VAL A 455 8.65 14.06 -26.70
C VAL A 455 7.89 13.37 -25.55
N PRO A 456 6.88 14.03 -24.97
CA PRO A 456 6.00 13.42 -23.98
C PRO A 456 5.40 12.10 -24.48
N LYS A 457 5.40 11.09 -23.61
CA LYS A 457 4.76 9.77 -23.77
C LYS A 457 3.25 9.89 -23.69
N LYS A 458 2.74 10.83 -22.89
CA LYS A 458 1.31 11.10 -22.75
C LYS A 458 1.07 12.61 -22.67
N ASN A 459 -0.09 13.02 -23.17
CA ASN A 459 -0.50 14.42 -23.26
C ASN A 459 0.54 15.34 -23.95
N ALA A 460 0.54 16.64 -23.60
CA ALA A 460 1.25 17.67 -24.33
C ALA A 460 2.62 18.02 -23.72
N THR A 461 2.88 17.63 -22.47
CA THR A 461 4.04 18.06 -21.70
C THR A 461 4.56 16.94 -20.83
N LEU A 462 5.85 17.00 -20.50
CA LEU A 462 6.54 16.14 -19.53
C LEU A 462 7.24 17.00 -18.47
N ALA A 463 7.56 16.41 -17.33
CA ALA A 463 8.34 17.05 -16.28
C ALA A 463 9.84 16.79 -16.40
N ILE A 464 10.65 17.73 -15.92
CA ILE A 464 12.10 17.57 -15.73
C ILE A 464 12.44 17.86 -14.28
N ILE A 465 13.23 16.98 -13.66
CA ILE A 465 13.98 17.26 -12.42
C ILE A 465 15.47 17.11 -12.71
N SER A 466 16.31 18.01 -12.20
CA SER A 466 17.73 18.09 -12.52
C SER A 466 18.55 18.42 -11.29
N SER A 467 19.77 17.90 -11.20
CA SER A 467 20.76 18.42 -10.25
C SER A 467 21.32 19.78 -10.67
N GLY A 468 21.24 20.13 -11.96
CA GLY A 468 21.60 21.44 -12.49
C GLY A 468 20.47 22.15 -13.22
N MET A 469 20.71 22.51 -14.48
CA MET A 469 19.72 23.24 -15.30
C MET A 469 18.78 22.27 -16.02
N ALA A 470 17.50 22.27 -15.66
CA ALA A 470 16.43 21.49 -16.28
C ALA A 470 15.97 22.11 -17.61
N ARG A 471 16.87 22.17 -18.60
CA ARG A 471 16.66 22.83 -19.91
C ARG A 471 17.41 22.09 -21.01
N ASP A 472 16.86 22.10 -22.21
CA ASP A 472 17.62 21.76 -23.42
C ASP A 472 18.26 23.01 -24.06
N SER A 473 19.13 22.82 -25.05
CA SER A 473 19.93 23.90 -25.66
C SER A 473 19.12 24.98 -26.39
N ASN A 474 17.84 24.72 -26.69
CA ASN A 474 16.93 25.66 -27.32
C ASN A 474 16.06 26.41 -26.30
N ASP A 475 16.06 26.00 -25.04
CA ASP A 475 15.20 26.58 -24.03
C ASP A 475 15.76 27.89 -23.42
N PRO A 476 14.88 28.80 -22.97
CA PRO A 476 15.30 30.02 -22.28
C PRO A 476 16.07 29.71 -20.98
N GLY A 477 17.24 30.35 -20.84
CA GLY A 477 18.06 30.23 -19.65
C GLY A 477 18.89 28.95 -19.58
N TRP A 478 19.01 28.21 -20.70
CA TRP A 478 19.89 27.04 -20.79
C TRP A 478 21.33 27.37 -20.39
N VAL A 479 21.95 26.41 -19.71
CA VAL A 479 23.37 26.38 -19.34
C VAL A 479 23.87 24.98 -19.63
N SER A 480 25.13 24.87 -20.10
CA SER A 480 25.75 23.59 -20.39
C SER A 480 25.84 22.72 -19.12
N PRO A 481 25.56 21.40 -19.19
CA PRO A 481 25.45 20.51 -18.02
C PRO A 481 26.81 20.14 -17.40
N VAL A 482 27.81 21.04 -17.47
CA VAL A 482 29.18 20.83 -16.96
C VAL A 482 29.80 22.08 -16.35
N SER A 483 29.31 23.27 -16.68
CA SER A 483 29.88 24.51 -16.15
C SER A 483 28.83 25.58 -15.94
N GLY A 484 28.74 26.07 -14.69
CA GLY A 484 27.89 27.21 -14.32
C GLY A 484 26.59 26.87 -13.58
N THR A 485 26.41 25.60 -13.20
CA THR A 485 25.18 25.07 -12.59
C THR A 485 25.32 24.67 -11.13
N SER A 486 26.45 24.96 -10.47
CA SER A 486 26.59 24.70 -9.03
C SER A 486 25.59 25.54 -8.22
N LEU A 487 24.66 24.86 -7.55
CA LEU A 487 23.60 25.45 -6.73
C LEU A 487 23.96 25.47 -5.24
N THR A 488 25.12 24.89 -4.89
CA THR A 488 25.77 24.92 -3.58
C THR A 488 24.97 24.24 -2.46
N THR A 489 23.96 23.45 -2.79
CA THR A 489 23.25 22.65 -1.78
C THR A 489 24.01 21.34 -1.55
N SER A 490 24.17 20.94 -0.30
CA SER A 490 24.91 19.73 0.05
C SER A 490 24.29 19.06 1.26
N ILE A 491 24.12 17.75 1.15
CA ILE A 491 23.71 16.85 2.21
C ILE A 491 24.84 15.86 2.41
N THR A 492 25.28 15.69 3.65
CA THR A 492 26.25 14.64 4.01
C THR A 492 25.48 13.41 4.50
N PHE A 493 25.87 12.22 4.04
CA PHE A 493 25.24 10.98 4.48
C PHE A 493 25.58 10.67 5.95
N PRO A 494 24.65 10.01 6.70
CA PRO A 494 23.44 9.37 6.20
C PRO A 494 22.27 10.31 5.89
N GLY A 495 22.35 11.59 6.30
CA GLY A 495 21.26 12.54 6.14
C GLY A 495 20.01 12.17 6.97
N ALA A 496 18.86 12.74 6.60
CA ALA A 496 17.53 12.44 7.13
C ALA A 496 16.67 11.71 6.07
N PRO A 497 15.51 11.12 6.42
CA PRO A 497 14.66 10.44 5.45
C PRO A 497 14.12 11.39 4.36
N PRO A 498 14.13 11.00 3.07
CA PRO A 498 14.18 9.60 2.62
C PRO A 498 15.58 9.03 2.45
N ILE A 499 16.59 9.86 2.17
CA ILE A 499 17.91 9.35 1.77
C ILE A 499 18.55 8.49 2.86
N SER A 500 18.29 8.79 4.13
CA SER A 500 18.79 7.97 5.25
C SER A 500 18.20 6.56 5.30
N THR A 501 16.98 6.36 4.77
CA THR A 501 16.36 5.03 4.65
C THR A 501 17.10 4.21 3.60
N TYR A 502 17.37 4.82 2.45
CA TYR A 502 18.13 4.20 1.37
C TYR A 502 19.54 3.82 1.82
N VAL A 503 20.35 4.80 2.24
CA VAL A 503 21.75 4.52 2.62
C VAL A 503 21.84 3.68 3.89
N GLY A 504 20.84 3.74 4.78
CA GLY A 504 20.76 2.90 5.98
C GLY A 504 20.69 1.41 5.64
N ALA A 505 19.95 1.03 4.60
CA ALA A 505 19.92 -0.34 4.09
C ALA A 505 21.26 -0.79 3.48
N HIS A 506 22.14 0.16 3.16
CA HIS A 506 23.43 -0.05 2.48
C HIS A 506 24.62 0.33 3.36
N SER A 507 24.54 0.07 4.66
CA SER A 507 25.63 0.32 5.63
C SER A 507 26.09 1.78 5.71
N GLY A 508 25.18 2.73 5.48
CA GLY A 508 25.43 4.17 5.55
C GLY A 508 26.03 4.78 4.28
N ALA A 509 26.10 4.04 3.18
CA ALA A 509 26.63 4.49 1.89
C ALA A 509 25.61 4.31 0.76
N LEU A 510 25.92 4.84 -0.43
CA LEU A 510 25.15 4.52 -1.64
C LEU A 510 25.42 3.07 -2.06
N LEU A 511 24.43 2.41 -2.68
CA LEU A 511 24.61 1.09 -3.25
C LEU A 511 25.54 1.19 -4.48
N PRO A 512 26.72 0.54 -4.48
CA PRO A 512 27.62 0.57 -5.63
C PRO A 512 26.99 -0.06 -6.86
N GLY A 513 27.05 0.65 -7.98
CA GLY A 513 26.73 0.09 -9.29
C GLY A 513 27.77 -0.94 -9.77
N HIS A 514 27.39 -1.74 -10.76
CA HIS A 514 28.24 -2.76 -11.37
C HIS A 514 28.47 -2.52 -12.86
N CYS A 515 29.73 -2.45 -13.26
CA CYS A 515 30.14 -2.38 -14.66
C CYS A 515 30.73 -3.71 -15.11
N GLY A 516 29.90 -4.58 -15.69
CA GLY A 516 30.26 -5.97 -15.96
C GLY A 516 30.59 -6.71 -14.66
N ALA A 517 31.80 -7.25 -14.54
CA ALA A 517 32.24 -7.94 -13.32
C ALA A 517 32.85 -7.01 -12.25
N THR A 518 32.90 -5.70 -12.50
CA THR A 518 33.54 -4.72 -11.62
C THR A 518 32.51 -3.99 -10.77
N THR A 519 32.64 -4.09 -9.45
CA THR A 519 31.92 -3.22 -8.50
C THR A 519 32.54 -1.83 -8.52
N CYS A 520 31.72 -0.81 -8.66
CA CYS A 520 32.16 0.57 -8.80
C CYS A 520 32.35 1.26 -7.45
N ALA A 521 33.22 2.28 -7.43
CA ALA A 521 33.35 3.14 -6.26
C ALA A 521 32.07 3.97 -6.08
N VAL A 522 31.78 4.35 -4.83
CA VAL A 522 30.66 5.24 -4.48
C VAL A 522 31.19 6.46 -3.74
N GLY A 523 30.62 7.61 -4.05
CA GLY A 523 30.90 8.84 -3.33
C GLY A 523 30.08 8.97 -2.06
N THR A 524 30.21 10.15 -1.46
CA THR A 524 29.53 10.50 -0.22
C THR A 524 28.78 11.80 -0.41
N GLY A 525 27.56 11.85 0.12
CA GLY A 525 26.72 13.03 0.08
C GLY A 525 25.92 13.17 -1.21
N ALA A 526 24.92 14.04 -1.13
CA ALA A 526 24.07 14.45 -2.22
C ALA A 526 24.24 15.96 -2.41
N TYR A 527 24.62 16.36 -3.61
CA TYR A 527 24.89 17.74 -3.96
C TYR A 527 23.88 18.20 -5.01
N ASP A 528 23.53 19.48 -4.95
CA ASP A 528 22.57 20.11 -5.86
C ASP A 528 21.29 19.27 -6.04
N SER A 529 20.82 18.73 -4.93
CA SER A 529 19.72 17.76 -4.94
C SER A 529 18.38 18.42 -5.23
N ALA A 530 17.54 17.72 -5.99
CA ALA A 530 16.14 18.02 -6.14
C ALA A 530 15.29 16.80 -5.76
N ASN A 531 14.31 17.01 -4.86
CA ASN A 531 13.35 15.98 -4.45
C ASN A 531 11.92 16.49 -4.69
N ILE A 532 11.14 15.71 -5.43
CA ILE A 532 9.69 15.90 -5.55
C ILE A 532 8.99 14.84 -4.70
N ARG A 533 8.45 15.27 -3.55
CA ARG A 533 7.67 14.43 -2.63
C ARG A 533 6.19 14.57 -2.94
N LEU A 534 5.59 13.48 -3.42
CA LEU A 534 4.17 13.37 -3.70
C LEU A 534 3.51 12.56 -2.57
N GLN A 535 2.57 13.17 -1.86
CA GLN A 535 1.64 12.44 -1.01
C GLN A 535 0.35 12.24 -1.78
N ILE A 536 -0.07 10.98 -1.93
CA ILE A 536 -1.18 10.61 -2.81
C ILE A 536 -2.14 9.71 -2.04
N ARG A 537 -3.44 10.00 -2.17
CA ARG A 537 -4.49 9.04 -1.83
C ARG A 537 -4.69 8.12 -3.03
N VAL A 538 -4.45 6.83 -2.80
CA VAL A 538 -4.56 5.79 -3.82
C VAL A 538 -6.04 5.53 -4.14
N PRO A 539 -6.40 5.28 -5.41
CA PRO A 539 -7.75 4.82 -5.77
C PRO A 539 -8.13 3.53 -5.05
N THR A 540 -9.41 3.37 -4.74
CA THR A 540 -9.94 2.20 -4.01
C THR A 540 -9.96 0.92 -4.84
N ASN A 541 -9.81 1.04 -6.16
CA ASN A 541 -9.74 -0.07 -7.10
C ASN A 541 -8.36 -0.25 -7.76
N ALA A 542 -7.36 0.54 -7.36
CA ALA A 542 -5.99 0.40 -7.85
C ALA A 542 -5.18 -0.58 -6.98
N GLN A 543 -4.40 -1.44 -7.62
CA GLN A 543 -3.51 -2.44 -7.00
C GLN A 543 -2.02 -2.24 -7.34
N GLY A 544 -1.73 -1.22 -8.16
CA GLY A 544 -0.38 -0.78 -8.48
C GLY A 544 -0.39 0.57 -9.18
N PHE A 545 0.80 1.08 -9.48
CA PHE A 545 0.99 2.19 -10.41
C PHE A 545 2.26 2.00 -11.22
N SER A 546 2.35 2.77 -12.30
CA SER A 546 3.58 2.92 -13.06
C SER A 546 3.79 4.37 -13.48
N TYR A 547 5.03 4.74 -13.79
CA TYR A 547 5.36 6.00 -14.47
C TYR A 547 6.53 5.77 -15.41
N ASP A 548 6.61 6.61 -16.45
CA ASP A 548 7.69 6.57 -17.42
C ASP A 548 8.74 7.63 -17.07
N PHE A 549 10.01 7.30 -17.22
CA PHE A 549 11.10 8.23 -17.02
C PHE A 549 12.26 8.02 -17.98
N ARG A 550 13.12 9.02 -18.10
CA ARG A 550 14.37 8.92 -18.85
C ARG A 550 15.49 9.64 -18.12
N PHE A 551 16.62 8.97 -17.93
CA PHE A 551 17.74 9.49 -17.16
C PHE A 551 18.88 9.94 -18.08
N PHE A 552 19.43 11.14 -17.84
CA PHE A 552 20.52 11.76 -18.60
C PHE A 552 21.62 12.17 -17.63
N SER A 553 22.88 11.95 -17.99
CA SER A 553 24.01 12.36 -17.16
C SER A 553 25.21 12.78 -17.99
N ALA A 554 25.84 13.89 -17.56
CA ALA A 554 27.04 14.46 -18.17
C ALA A 554 28.34 13.78 -17.71
N GLU A 555 28.25 12.92 -16.71
CA GLU A 555 29.38 12.15 -16.20
C GLU A 555 29.79 10.99 -17.11
N TYR A 556 28.83 10.50 -17.89
CA TYR A 556 29.14 9.63 -19.00
C TYR A 556 30.07 10.37 -20.00
N TYR A 557 31.09 9.74 -20.60
CA TYR A 557 31.64 8.40 -20.34
C TYR A 557 32.82 8.41 -19.34
N THR A 558 33.36 9.59 -19.02
CA THR A 558 34.65 9.73 -18.32
C THR A 558 34.60 9.18 -16.90
N TYR A 559 33.51 9.45 -16.19
CA TYR A 559 33.35 9.17 -14.77
C TYR A 559 32.63 7.86 -14.49
N GLN A 560 32.22 7.11 -15.52
CA GLN A 560 31.70 5.76 -15.34
C GLN A 560 32.58 4.90 -14.42
N CYS A 561 31.91 4.20 -13.51
CA CYS A 561 32.47 3.39 -12.44
C CYS A 561 33.39 4.15 -11.47
N THR A 562 33.08 5.41 -11.16
CA THR A 562 33.81 6.22 -10.17
C THR A 562 32.88 6.69 -9.05
N GLN A 563 33.48 7.32 -8.04
CA GLN A 563 32.77 7.85 -6.87
C GLN A 563 31.95 9.11 -7.15
N TYR A 564 31.97 9.63 -8.38
CA TYR A 564 31.24 10.86 -8.73
C TYR A 564 29.83 10.59 -9.23
N ASN A 565 29.51 9.32 -9.49
CA ASN A 565 28.34 8.96 -10.24
C ASN A 565 27.04 9.43 -9.61
N ASP A 566 26.22 10.14 -10.37
CA ASP A 566 24.95 10.72 -9.97
C ASP A 566 23.84 9.66 -9.92
N TYR A 567 22.85 9.92 -9.07
CA TYR A 567 21.77 8.97 -8.80
C TYR A 567 20.41 9.60 -9.06
N PHE A 568 19.52 8.79 -9.62
CA PHE A 568 18.09 8.97 -9.52
C PHE A 568 17.52 7.87 -8.62
N LEU A 569 16.86 8.27 -7.53
CA LEU A 569 16.17 7.37 -6.61
C LEU A 569 14.67 7.67 -6.65
N ALA A 570 13.88 6.61 -6.77
CA ALA A 570 12.43 6.68 -6.62
C ALA A 570 12.05 5.94 -5.35
N MET A 571 11.82 6.68 -4.27
CA MET A 571 11.58 6.11 -2.95
C MET A 571 10.09 6.01 -2.67
N LEU A 572 9.59 4.81 -2.40
CA LEU A 572 8.17 4.56 -2.15
C LEU A 572 7.93 4.16 -0.69
N THR A 573 6.97 4.82 -0.06
CA THR A 573 6.41 4.43 1.24
C THR A 573 4.93 4.10 1.05
N THR A 574 4.57 2.84 1.31
CA THR A 574 3.24 2.23 1.14
C THR A 574 3.10 1.07 2.13
N GLY A 575 1.88 0.67 2.46
CA GLY A 575 1.58 -0.56 3.18
C GLY A 575 1.68 -1.82 2.33
N ALA A 576 1.96 -1.72 1.03
CA ALA A 576 2.04 -2.86 0.14
C ALA A 576 3.27 -3.74 0.40
N ALA A 577 3.10 -5.04 0.23
CA ALA A 577 4.20 -5.99 0.30
C ALA A 577 5.10 -5.91 -0.97
N GLY A 578 6.34 -6.38 -0.85
CA GLY A 578 7.27 -6.48 -1.98
C GLY A 578 8.03 -5.20 -2.30
N ILE A 579 7.94 -4.18 -1.45
CA ILE A 579 8.78 -2.99 -1.51
C ILE A 579 10.19 -3.32 -1.00
N PRO A 580 11.26 -2.96 -1.72
CA PRO A 580 12.64 -3.12 -1.24
C PRO A 580 12.87 -2.46 0.13
N ALA A 581 13.74 -3.05 0.94
CA ALA A 581 14.06 -2.52 2.27
C ALA A 581 14.72 -1.14 2.24
N ASP A 582 15.33 -0.76 1.12
CA ASP A 582 15.90 0.56 0.88
C ASP A 582 14.88 1.54 0.27
N HIS A 583 13.63 1.10 0.05
CA HIS A 583 12.50 1.81 -0.53
C HIS A 583 12.66 2.26 -1.98
N ASN A 584 13.81 2.01 -2.63
CA ASN A 584 14.03 2.42 -4.01
C ASN A 584 13.34 1.45 -4.97
N ILE A 585 12.39 1.94 -5.76
CA ILE A 585 11.63 1.15 -6.75
C ILE A 585 12.19 1.24 -8.18
N SER A 586 13.24 2.03 -8.39
CA SER A 586 13.86 2.21 -9.72
C SER A 586 15.29 1.66 -9.75
N PHE A 587 15.47 0.50 -10.38
CA PHE A 587 16.75 -0.21 -10.47
C PHE A 587 16.76 -1.19 -11.65
N ASP A 588 17.95 -1.53 -12.14
CA ASP A 588 18.09 -2.50 -13.23
C ASP A 588 17.99 -3.96 -12.77
N SER A 589 18.03 -4.90 -13.72
CA SER A 589 17.95 -6.33 -13.43
C SER A 589 19.09 -6.90 -12.54
N LEU A 590 20.16 -6.13 -12.31
CA LEU A 590 21.25 -6.44 -11.39
C LEU A 590 21.10 -5.73 -10.05
N ASN A 591 19.96 -5.09 -9.80
CA ASN A 591 19.66 -4.23 -8.66
C ASN A 591 20.54 -2.97 -8.59
N ASN A 592 21.16 -2.54 -9.70
CA ASN A 592 21.84 -1.25 -9.71
C ASN A 592 20.80 -0.13 -9.67
N PRO A 593 20.98 0.88 -8.81
CA PRO A 593 20.15 2.08 -8.86
C PRO A 593 20.39 2.85 -10.16
N VAL A 594 19.42 3.67 -10.56
CA VAL A 594 19.52 4.48 -11.78
C VAL A 594 20.68 5.47 -11.63
N SER A 595 21.74 5.23 -12.39
CA SER A 595 22.98 5.99 -12.46
C SER A 595 23.68 5.68 -13.80
N VAL A 596 24.80 6.32 -14.10
CA VAL A 596 25.62 5.98 -15.30
C VAL A 596 26.22 4.57 -15.29
N ASN A 597 26.11 3.83 -14.18
CA ASN A 597 26.53 2.44 -14.06
C ASN A 597 25.40 1.44 -14.30
N ASN A 598 24.16 1.91 -14.54
CA ASN A 598 23.03 1.01 -14.76
C ASN A 598 23.09 0.36 -16.15
N GLY A 599 22.43 -0.80 -16.29
CA GLY A 599 22.36 -1.54 -17.54
C GLY A 599 21.48 -0.91 -18.63
N PHE A 600 20.78 0.20 -18.33
CA PHE A 600 19.83 0.85 -19.24
C PHE A 600 20.44 1.98 -20.08
N PHE A 601 21.74 2.27 -19.92
CA PHE A 601 22.38 3.37 -20.62
C PHE A 601 22.66 3.02 -22.09
N GLN A 602 21.71 3.34 -22.97
CA GLN A 602 21.72 2.93 -24.38
C GLN A 602 22.03 4.08 -25.37
N ASP A 603 21.69 5.31 -25.00
CA ASP A 603 21.80 6.49 -25.85
C ASP A 603 23.06 7.27 -25.53
N CYS A 604 24.17 6.83 -26.13
CA CYS A 604 25.49 7.36 -25.82
C CYS A 604 26.49 7.15 -26.96
N ALA A 605 27.60 7.87 -26.92
CA ALA A 605 28.73 7.58 -27.79
C ALA A 605 29.37 6.23 -27.38
N PRO A 606 29.72 5.33 -28.31
CA PRO A 606 30.37 4.05 -27.97
C PRO A 606 31.63 4.28 -27.13
N ASN A 607 31.77 3.55 -26.02
CA ASN A 607 32.91 3.69 -25.12
C ASN A 607 33.65 2.36 -24.89
N GLY A 608 34.82 2.44 -24.25
CA GLY A 608 35.66 1.29 -23.89
C GLY A 608 35.59 0.84 -22.41
N LYS A 609 34.71 1.43 -21.60
CA LYS A 609 34.46 1.02 -20.20
C LYS A 609 33.21 0.14 -20.21
N ASN A 610 33.34 -1.15 -19.91
CA ASN A 610 32.31 -2.21 -20.11
C ASN A 610 31.00 -2.08 -19.28
N CYS A 611 30.52 -0.86 -18.99
CA CYS A 611 29.27 -0.58 -18.27
C CYS A 611 28.03 -0.59 -19.17
N GLY A 612 28.19 -0.59 -20.50
CA GLY A 612 27.08 -0.58 -21.47
C GLY A 612 27.59 -0.74 -22.91
N THR A 613 26.66 -0.95 -23.86
CA THR A 613 27.00 -1.15 -25.29
C THR A 613 26.60 0.01 -26.21
N CYS A 614 25.93 1.04 -25.68
CA CYS A 614 25.43 2.22 -26.40
C CYS A 614 24.87 1.91 -27.80
N PRO A 615 23.94 0.94 -27.94
CA PRO A 615 23.51 0.43 -29.24
C PRO A 615 22.84 1.49 -30.13
N ASN A 616 22.27 2.54 -29.52
CA ASN A 616 21.49 3.55 -30.22
C ASN A 616 22.30 4.76 -30.68
N GLY A 617 23.54 4.89 -30.20
CA GLY A 617 24.39 6.05 -30.48
C GLY A 617 23.86 7.34 -29.83
N THR A 618 24.28 8.49 -30.36
CA THR A 618 24.01 9.81 -29.77
C THR A 618 22.83 10.56 -30.39
N GLY A 619 22.06 9.93 -31.28
CA GLY A 619 21.03 10.61 -32.07
C GLY A 619 19.94 11.27 -31.22
N SER A 620 19.48 10.58 -30.18
CA SER A 620 18.45 11.07 -29.26
C SER A 620 18.96 12.16 -28.29
N LEU A 621 20.28 12.35 -28.19
CA LEU A 621 20.91 13.40 -27.38
C LEU A 621 20.99 14.76 -28.10
N LEU A 622 20.79 14.80 -29.43
CA LEU A 622 20.99 16.03 -30.20
C LEU A 622 20.14 17.19 -29.67
N GLY A 623 20.78 18.32 -29.34
CA GLY A 623 20.12 19.52 -28.85
C GLY A 623 19.74 19.47 -27.37
N THR A 624 20.06 18.40 -26.64
CA THR A 624 19.82 18.30 -25.19
C THR A 624 20.90 19.03 -24.37
N GLY A 625 22.09 19.21 -24.95
CA GLY A 625 23.30 19.69 -24.27
C GLY A 625 24.23 18.56 -23.86
N PHE A 626 23.72 17.34 -23.60
CA PHE A 626 24.53 16.20 -23.17
C PHE A 626 25.45 15.68 -24.27
N GLU A 627 25.07 15.84 -25.54
CA GLU A 627 25.90 15.53 -26.70
C GLU A 627 27.17 16.40 -26.76
N THR A 628 27.13 17.61 -26.18
CA THR A 628 28.26 18.55 -26.23
C THR A 628 29.36 18.20 -25.23
N VAL A 629 29.06 17.35 -24.26
CA VAL A 629 29.95 16.99 -23.14
C VAL A 629 30.29 15.51 -23.11
N ASN A 630 29.93 14.79 -24.19
CA ASN A 630 30.01 13.33 -24.29
C ASN A 630 29.21 12.59 -23.23
N GLY A 631 28.13 13.20 -22.72
CA GLY A 631 27.16 12.57 -21.83
C GLY A 631 26.34 11.50 -22.53
N GLY A 632 25.38 10.95 -21.82
CA GLY A 632 24.42 10.02 -22.42
C GLY A 632 23.14 9.87 -21.62
N ALA A 633 22.31 8.94 -22.06
CA ALA A 633 21.00 8.70 -21.46
C ALA A 633 20.55 7.24 -21.54
N THR A 634 19.53 6.93 -20.76
CA THR A 634 18.70 5.73 -20.97
C THR A 634 17.73 5.96 -22.13
N GLU A 635 17.07 4.89 -22.61
CA GLU A 635 15.78 5.06 -23.30
C GLU A 635 14.68 5.47 -22.30
N TRP A 636 13.43 5.59 -22.77
CA TRP A 636 12.28 5.63 -21.87
C TRP A 636 12.20 4.32 -21.11
N LEU A 637 12.16 4.43 -19.78
CA LEU A 637 11.96 3.32 -18.86
C LEU A 637 10.61 3.48 -18.18
N THR A 638 9.97 2.38 -17.84
CA THR A 638 8.82 2.32 -16.94
C THR A 638 9.30 1.76 -15.60
N THR A 639 8.89 2.41 -14.50
CA THR A 639 8.92 1.78 -13.16
C THR A 639 7.50 1.41 -12.73
N ASP A 640 7.31 0.18 -12.27
CA ASP A 640 6.08 -0.30 -11.64
C ASP A 640 6.28 -0.49 -10.13
N ALA A 641 5.21 -0.27 -9.35
CA ALA A 641 5.20 -0.65 -7.93
C ALA A 641 3.79 -0.99 -7.41
N PRO A 642 3.68 -1.97 -6.50
CA PRO A 642 2.42 -2.30 -5.84
C PRO A 642 2.02 -1.20 -4.84
N ILE A 643 0.71 -1.04 -4.64
CA ILE A 643 0.11 -0.20 -3.60
C ILE A 643 -1.08 -0.93 -2.96
N VAL A 644 -1.56 -0.41 -1.82
CA VAL A 644 -2.79 -0.86 -1.16
C VAL A 644 -3.94 0.06 -1.58
N PRO A 645 -5.07 -0.47 -2.07
CA PRO A 645 -6.19 0.37 -2.46
C PRO A 645 -6.68 1.28 -1.32
N GLY A 646 -6.98 2.54 -1.63
CA GLY A 646 -7.50 3.53 -0.68
C GLY A 646 -6.49 4.11 0.32
N GLU A 647 -5.24 3.62 0.36
CA GLU A 647 -4.22 4.07 1.30
C GLU A 647 -3.71 5.49 1.03
N LEU A 648 -2.88 6.00 1.95
CA LEU A 648 -2.01 7.14 1.69
C LEU A 648 -0.59 6.64 1.41
N MET A 649 -0.10 6.91 0.21
CA MET A 649 1.29 6.62 -0.18
C MET A 649 2.13 7.89 -0.25
N THR A 650 3.44 7.73 -0.09
CA THR A 650 4.43 8.79 -0.38
C THR A 650 5.42 8.30 -1.43
N LEU A 651 5.52 9.01 -2.55
CA LEU A 651 6.51 8.78 -3.61
C LEU A 651 7.48 9.97 -3.62
N GLU A 652 8.77 9.70 -3.50
CA GLU A 652 9.83 10.71 -3.57
C GLU A 652 10.73 10.45 -4.77
N LEU A 653 10.82 11.43 -5.66
CA LEU A 653 11.63 11.38 -6.87
C LEU A 653 12.85 12.28 -6.66
N VAL A 654 14.00 11.66 -6.42
CA VAL A 654 15.21 12.34 -5.95
C VAL A 654 16.31 12.23 -6.99
N VAL A 655 16.85 13.36 -7.43
CA VAL A 655 18.05 13.44 -8.27
C VAL A 655 19.10 14.30 -7.59
N PHE A 656 20.37 13.90 -7.66
CA PHE A 656 21.47 14.64 -7.04
C PHE A 656 22.81 14.28 -7.66
N ASP A 657 23.73 15.24 -7.58
CA ASP A 657 25.14 15.04 -7.90
C ASP A 657 25.83 14.29 -6.76
N VAL A 658 26.83 13.47 -7.08
CA VAL A 658 27.63 12.77 -6.08
C VAL A 658 29.08 13.26 -6.06
N GLY A 659 29.57 13.54 -4.86
CA GLY A 659 30.98 13.89 -4.61
C GLY A 659 31.36 15.35 -4.88
N ASP A 660 30.68 16.04 -5.80
CA ASP A 660 30.79 17.49 -6.01
C ASP A 660 29.51 18.11 -6.59
N HIS A 661 29.59 19.35 -7.08
CA HIS A 661 28.49 20.12 -7.67
C HIS A 661 28.69 20.32 -9.18
N ILE A 662 29.41 19.41 -9.83
CA ILE A 662 29.96 19.58 -11.17
C ILE A 662 29.55 18.40 -12.02
N LEU A 663 29.09 18.72 -13.24
CA LEU A 663 28.46 17.80 -14.19
C LEU A 663 27.06 17.44 -13.72
N ASP A 664 26.08 17.85 -14.50
CA ASP A 664 24.68 17.71 -14.08
C ASP A 664 24.08 16.41 -14.62
N THR A 665 23.06 15.97 -13.90
CA THR A 665 22.18 14.87 -14.27
C THR A 665 20.74 15.37 -14.28
N LEU A 666 19.92 14.89 -15.22
CA LEU A 666 18.47 15.14 -15.20
C LEU A 666 17.63 13.92 -15.51
N VAL A 667 16.38 13.98 -15.06
CA VAL A 667 15.37 12.96 -15.26
C VAL A 667 14.13 13.59 -15.88
N LEU A 668 13.71 13.05 -17.01
CA LEU A 668 12.40 13.31 -17.60
C LEU A 668 11.39 12.38 -16.94
N LEU A 669 10.20 12.87 -16.61
CA LEU A 669 9.14 12.12 -15.93
C LEU A 669 7.80 12.35 -16.65
N ASP A 670 7.06 11.28 -16.93
CA ASP A 670 5.81 11.35 -17.68
C ASP A 670 4.90 10.12 -17.45
N ASN A 671 3.67 10.14 -17.97
CA ASN A 671 2.77 9.00 -18.14
C ASN A 671 2.54 8.18 -16.86
N PHE A 672 2.24 8.85 -15.75
CA PHE A 672 1.76 8.18 -14.54
C PHE A 672 0.42 7.49 -14.82
N ARG A 673 0.31 6.25 -14.35
CA ARG A 673 -0.86 5.40 -14.56
C ARG A 673 -1.12 4.51 -13.36
N TRP A 674 -2.39 4.36 -12.99
CA TRP A 674 -2.83 3.36 -12.04
C TRP A 674 -2.98 2.00 -12.72
N SER A 675 -2.73 0.93 -11.98
CA SER A 675 -2.97 -0.45 -12.40
C SER A 675 -4.10 -1.04 -11.57
N LEU A 676 -5.12 -1.58 -12.24
CA LEU A 676 -6.23 -2.30 -11.60
C LEU A 676 -5.83 -3.73 -11.19
N THR A 677 -4.67 -4.21 -11.65
CA THR A 677 -4.12 -5.53 -11.31
C THR A 677 -2.85 -5.39 -10.49
N PRO A 678 -2.53 -6.37 -9.62
CA PRO A 678 -1.26 -6.37 -8.89
C PRO A 678 -0.07 -6.28 -9.85
N VAL A 679 0.92 -5.48 -9.46
CA VAL A 679 2.22 -5.40 -10.12
C VAL A 679 3.33 -5.69 -9.11
N THR A 680 4.50 -6.06 -9.60
CA THR A 680 5.70 -6.21 -8.76
C THR A 680 6.63 -5.04 -9.01
N VAL A 681 7.44 -4.68 -8.00
CA VAL A 681 8.47 -3.66 -8.18
C VAL A 681 9.42 -4.05 -9.30
N GLY A 682 9.68 -3.13 -10.22
CA GLY A 682 10.70 -3.30 -11.26
C GLY A 682 10.76 -2.14 -12.25
N THR A 683 11.91 -2.04 -12.93
CA THR A 683 12.13 -1.10 -14.03
C THR A 683 12.41 -1.84 -15.33
N HIS A 684 11.80 -1.41 -16.43
CA HIS A 684 11.93 -2.03 -17.74
C HIS A 684 11.79 -1.00 -18.88
N GLU A 685 12.20 -1.39 -20.10
CA GLU A 685 12.12 -0.57 -21.34
C GLU A 685 10.77 -0.69 -22.04
#